data_AF-N0D6Y2-F1
#
_entry.id   AF-N0D6Y2-F1
#
_cell.length_a   1.000
_cell.length_b   1.000
_cell.length_c   1.000
_cell.angle_alpha   90.00
_cell.angle_beta   90.00
_cell.angle_gamma   90.00
#
_symmetry.space_group_name_H-M   'P 1'
#
loop_
_entity.id
_entity.type
_entity.pdbx_description
1 polymer ?
#
loop_
_entity_poly.entity_id
_entity_poly.type
_entity_poly.pdbx_seq_one_letter_code
_entity_poly.pdbx_strand_id
1 'polypeptide(L)'
;MSAGLMPSWTEVPLDRLLREPLAAGRSGPAVPGGVPVLRLPALRSATVDLSESQEGMWASAAEAADRLIQPGDILMSRDGIPGARIGRAARVREATEPMTFPATMVRVRVDERLIDPEFLVLAWDSSAVRRQIESSVRRGSGLHHIATRDLARVRLPLPPLAEQERIKTSLALWLARVDDEEAAIRATLMRIKDLRTLVIDHCIVGRTTPEPHAATEPSTASAHRPLPAVPAGWRWIPLGELADVVRGPIVDSRRADKPHGVEVGSLRPAEFRGERWAHKRMPTVRMDADAAEANRLSPGDVLFVLSGRPDGIGLARVWEQDSPHHTFVPNHHVARVRIAGETLHPRLLALYTNGAGRGWLRAAARHTIGLASLGLDQLRRTPIPIPPLAEQGALLASLEAWDGGLSSVTALAEEALAMADQLRYGCREQALAGRLPHGAAPNSENDERLEGTVPVPPTTPARRPVDRPSEVERQAEQLWSSFPPLRDDGLTDLEYVEQVVYLLFLKVAQELRNRPLNRVDVLGRDAWDELGLLEGKDLTRHYGTLLAELGERGGVIGRIFHNARNTLRRPVHLQNLIQQVGAGLSWWDERPEWRAPVFDAFLARSGQRHRGGGGQYFTHRALVDAIVSCTRPTVEDTILDPAAGTGGFLVRSFEHIARHLPPGVSPTQRERLSHGAIRGTELVDATARLATMNLLLHGVERLDGDRAAIEVRDSLAVRPGRRRATLVLADPPLGQRRSAVPSTGAPGLPSTEEDLAIARPDFWAATSHQQLNFLQHVYTLLEIGGRAAVVVPDGVLFTRGAGEQVRRQLLKQCDVHTLLRLPVGFFGVSPGVKLNVLFFEKAAARPNGSPATRHLWVYDLRTGRGTADDAPDSPSSGLDAFVAAYRPGHASDTRVASPDFKPYSADTLLGRPGVNLDLGADLREEEPGDTPEPHLIAQQISERLEDAWRRFATLAEQLMPQRDARTFRSG
;
A
#
# COMPACT_ATOMS: atom_id res chain seq x y z
N MET A 1 -3.36 39.67 -6.48
CA MET A 1 -4.68 40.04 -5.92
C MET A 1 -4.87 39.20 -4.67
N SER A 2 -5.33 39.82 -3.58
CA SER A 2 -5.51 39.17 -2.28
C SER A 2 -6.71 38.20 -2.38
N ALA A 3 -6.46 36.91 -2.19
CA ALA A 3 -7.51 35.89 -2.12
C ALA A 3 -7.24 35.05 -0.86
N GLY A 4 -8.21 35.00 0.05
CA GLY A 4 -8.20 34.08 1.19
C GLY A 4 -8.28 34.69 2.61
N LEU A 5 -8.11 36.00 2.79
CA LEU A 5 -8.21 36.61 4.13
C LEU A 5 -9.63 37.07 4.43
N MET A 6 -10.07 36.83 5.68
CA MET A 6 -11.29 37.43 6.23
C MET A 6 -11.25 38.96 6.01
N PRO A 7 -12.37 39.62 5.68
CA PRO A 7 -12.40 41.06 5.38
C PRO A 7 -11.81 41.97 6.48
N SER A 8 -11.72 41.47 7.72
CA SER A 8 -11.16 42.18 8.88
C SER A 8 -9.66 41.98 9.10
N TRP A 9 -8.99 41.10 8.34
CA TRP A 9 -7.58 40.76 8.53
C TRP A 9 -6.70 41.51 7.53
N THR A 10 -5.53 41.96 7.99
CA THR A 10 -4.57 42.66 7.12
C THR A 10 -3.29 41.85 7.01
N GLU A 11 -2.66 41.82 5.84
CA GLU A 11 -1.29 41.29 5.73
C GLU A 11 -0.26 42.34 6.15
N VAL A 12 0.58 41.97 7.11
CA VAL A 12 1.62 42.86 7.65
C VAL A 12 2.97 42.16 7.55
N PRO A 13 4.02 42.81 7.01
CA PRO A 13 5.37 42.25 7.00
C PRO A 13 5.93 42.16 8.43
N LEU A 14 6.77 41.14 8.68
CA LEU A 14 7.33 40.88 10.00
C LEU A 14 8.02 42.11 10.60
N ASP A 15 8.74 42.90 9.80
CA ASP A 15 9.45 44.10 10.25
C ASP A 15 8.57 45.17 10.91
N ARG A 16 7.27 45.23 10.57
CA ARG A 16 6.29 46.13 11.18
C ARG A 16 5.72 45.62 12.50
N LEU A 17 5.98 44.37 12.84
CA LEU A 17 5.52 43.71 14.06
C LEU A 17 6.61 43.63 15.13
N LEU A 18 7.83 44.12 14.84
CA LEU A 18 8.98 44.02 15.74
C LEU A 18 9.01 45.14 16.78
N ARG A 19 9.31 44.78 18.03
CA ARG A 19 9.69 45.73 19.09
C ARG A 19 11.14 46.20 18.93
N GLU A 20 12.00 45.31 18.47
CA GLU A 20 13.44 45.51 18.28
C GLU A 20 13.88 44.93 16.93
N PRO A 21 14.89 45.49 16.24
CA PRO A 21 15.40 44.92 14.99
C PRO A 21 15.85 43.46 15.15
N LEU A 22 15.68 42.68 14.09
CA LEU A 22 16.13 41.28 14.06
C LEU A 22 17.61 41.16 14.44
N ALA A 23 17.90 40.34 15.44
CA ALA A 23 19.27 40.14 15.94
C ALA A 23 19.81 38.79 15.45
N ALA A 24 20.84 38.82 14.58
CA ALA A 24 21.51 37.60 14.13
C ALA A 24 22.46 37.06 15.22
N GLY A 25 22.48 35.74 15.40
CA GLY A 25 23.37 35.10 16.36
C GLY A 25 24.85 35.19 15.94
N ARG A 26 25.74 34.67 16.79
CA ARG A 26 27.17 34.57 16.48
C ARG A 26 27.69 33.17 16.76
N SER A 27 28.65 32.75 15.95
CA SER A 27 29.32 31.46 16.09
C SER A 27 30.83 31.69 16.06
N GLY A 28 31.55 30.96 16.90
CA GLY A 28 32.99 31.04 17.06
C GLY A 28 33.53 29.82 17.81
N PRO A 29 34.86 29.71 17.99
CA PRO A 29 35.46 28.63 18.74
C PRO A 29 34.98 28.64 20.20
N ALA A 30 34.65 27.46 20.74
CA ALA A 30 34.19 27.32 22.11
C ALA A 30 35.34 27.60 23.11
N VAL A 31 35.00 28.24 24.22
CA VAL A 31 35.90 28.45 25.36
C VAL A 31 35.45 27.51 26.48
N PRO A 32 36.37 26.77 27.16
CA PRO A 32 35.99 25.88 28.25
C PRO A 32 35.22 26.62 29.35
N GLY A 33 34.03 26.12 29.72
CA GLY A 33 33.14 26.79 30.68
C GLY A 33 32.49 28.08 30.18
N GLY A 34 32.56 28.36 28.86
CA GLY A 34 31.91 29.50 28.23
C GLY A 34 30.38 29.40 28.21
N VAL A 35 29.72 30.52 28.01
CA VAL A 35 28.25 30.63 27.97
C VAL A 35 27.69 29.68 26.92
N PRO A 36 26.76 28.77 27.26
CA PRO A 36 26.22 27.81 26.30
C PRO A 36 25.59 28.48 25.07
N VAL A 37 25.78 27.86 23.91
CA VAL A 37 25.17 28.26 22.64
C VAL A 37 24.28 27.15 22.11
N LEU A 38 23.07 27.50 21.66
CA LEU A 38 22.14 26.54 21.07
C LEU A 38 22.67 25.96 19.75
N ARG A 39 22.29 24.70 19.48
CA ARG A 39 22.52 24.06 18.18
C ARG A 39 21.23 24.12 17.35
N LEU A 40 21.36 24.04 16.02
CA LEU A 40 20.19 24.08 15.12
C LEU A 40 19.07 23.08 15.48
N PRO A 41 19.36 21.84 15.95
CA PRO A 41 18.34 20.90 16.42
C PRO A 41 17.49 21.36 17.61
N ALA A 42 17.93 22.39 18.35
CA ALA A 42 17.17 22.98 19.46
C ALA A 42 15.82 23.57 19.03
N LEU A 43 15.67 23.96 17.76
CA LEU A 43 14.41 24.49 17.24
C LEU A 43 13.44 23.33 16.94
N ARG A 44 12.56 23.00 17.90
CA ARG A 44 11.48 22.01 17.74
C ARG A 44 10.21 22.69 17.18
N SER A 45 9.13 21.93 16.98
CA SER A 45 7.86 22.49 16.50
C SER A 45 7.26 23.37 17.59
N ALA A 46 7.30 24.69 17.38
CA ALA A 46 6.81 25.75 18.26
C ALA A 46 7.64 26.10 19.51
N THR A 47 8.43 25.18 20.09
CA THR A 47 9.26 25.47 21.29
C THR A 47 10.75 25.21 21.09
N VAL A 48 11.58 25.90 21.87
CA VAL A 48 13.03 25.71 21.89
C VAL A 48 13.42 24.71 22.98
N ASP A 49 14.18 23.68 22.60
CA ASP A 49 14.77 22.70 23.51
C ASP A 49 16.17 23.14 23.95
N LEU A 50 16.29 23.62 25.19
CA LEU A 50 17.54 24.15 25.72
C LEU A 50 18.62 23.07 25.96
N SER A 51 18.23 21.79 26.02
CA SER A 51 19.20 20.68 26.19
C SER A 51 20.08 20.47 24.95
N GLU A 52 19.62 20.91 23.79
CA GLU A 52 20.36 20.87 22.52
C GLU A 52 21.32 22.06 22.40
N SER A 53 22.25 22.17 23.34
CA SER A 53 23.26 23.22 23.42
C SER A 53 24.68 22.64 23.44
N GLN A 54 25.67 23.51 23.32
CA GLN A 54 27.10 23.18 23.45
C GLN A 54 27.84 24.36 24.08
N GLU A 55 29.10 24.18 24.48
CA GLU A 55 29.93 25.29 24.95
C GLU A 55 30.05 26.37 23.87
N GLY A 56 29.84 27.63 24.27
CA GLY A 56 29.88 28.78 23.38
C GLY A 56 31.20 29.54 23.43
N MET A 57 31.25 30.61 22.64
CA MET A 57 32.48 31.39 22.42
C MET A 57 32.71 32.52 23.44
N TRP A 58 31.73 32.81 24.29
CA TRP A 58 31.81 33.90 25.26
C TRP A 58 32.21 33.37 26.62
N ALA A 59 33.18 34.01 27.27
CA ALA A 59 33.66 33.58 28.58
C ALA A 59 32.69 33.95 29.71
N SER A 60 31.84 34.96 29.51
CA SER A 60 30.84 35.38 30.49
C SER A 60 29.56 35.91 29.86
N ALA A 61 28.44 35.89 30.61
CA ALA A 61 27.16 36.42 30.16
C ALA A 61 27.20 37.93 29.86
N ALA A 62 28.09 38.68 30.52
CA ALA A 62 28.28 40.11 30.28
C ALA A 62 28.83 40.41 28.88
N GLU A 63 29.73 39.56 28.37
CA GLU A 63 30.28 39.67 27.01
C GLU A 63 29.25 39.31 25.93
N ALA A 64 28.25 38.51 26.29
CA ALA A 64 27.19 38.04 25.41
C ALA A 64 25.86 38.81 25.57
N ALA A 65 25.85 39.94 26.29
CA ALA A 65 24.62 40.58 26.76
C ALA A 65 23.57 40.86 25.66
N ASP A 66 24.01 41.22 24.45
CA ASP A 66 23.13 41.51 23.31
C ASP A 66 22.66 40.25 22.55
N ARG A 67 23.18 39.07 22.91
CA ARG A 67 22.89 37.75 22.32
C ARG A 67 22.36 36.73 23.32
N LEU A 68 22.09 37.15 24.56
CA LEU A 68 21.38 36.33 25.51
C LEU A 68 19.93 36.11 25.07
N ILE A 69 19.47 34.88 25.23
CA ILE A 69 18.10 34.46 25.04
C ILE A 69 17.30 34.76 26.30
N GLN A 70 16.07 35.24 26.14
CA GLN A 70 15.12 35.49 27.22
C GLN A 70 13.82 34.71 27.01
N PRO A 71 13.07 34.38 28.09
CA PRO A 71 11.72 33.88 27.95
C PRO A 71 10.87 34.84 27.10
N GLY A 72 10.11 34.28 26.16
CA GLY A 72 9.33 35.03 25.18
C GLY A 72 10.04 35.32 23.85
N ASP A 73 11.38 35.18 23.78
CA ASP A 73 12.11 35.32 22.52
C ASP A 73 11.66 34.25 21.50
N ILE A 74 11.56 34.64 20.23
CA ILE A 74 11.34 33.70 19.13
C ILE A 74 12.64 33.55 18.36
N LEU A 75 13.08 32.31 18.15
CA LEU A 75 14.26 31.99 17.36
C LEU A 75 13.85 31.39 16.02
N MET A 76 14.46 31.87 14.94
CA MET A 76 14.20 31.39 13.58
C MET A 76 15.48 30.86 12.92
N SER A 77 15.39 29.73 12.22
CA SER A 77 16.53 29.18 11.47
C SER A 77 16.81 29.97 10.19
N ARG A 78 18.09 30.26 9.95
CA ARG A 78 18.57 30.93 8.73
C ARG A 78 19.27 29.99 7.75
N ASP A 79 19.91 28.96 8.29
CA ASP A 79 20.72 28.01 7.55
C ASP A 79 20.20 26.59 7.71
N GLY A 80 20.38 25.77 6.68
CA GLY A 80 20.04 24.35 6.71
C GLY A 80 20.76 23.55 5.63
N ILE A 81 20.89 22.24 5.86
CA ILE A 81 21.34 21.27 4.85
C ILE A 81 20.23 21.02 3.81
N PRO A 82 20.54 20.48 2.61
CA PRO A 82 19.53 20.16 1.60
C PRO A 82 18.49 19.19 2.17
N GLY A 83 17.22 19.57 2.13
CA GLY A 83 16.11 18.82 2.74
C GLY A 83 15.72 19.27 4.16
N ALA A 84 16.50 20.13 4.83
CA ALA A 84 16.12 20.72 6.11
C ALA A 84 15.12 21.88 5.96
N ARG A 85 14.24 22.05 6.97
CA ARG A 85 13.23 23.12 7.00
C ARG A 85 13.86 24.45 7.45
N ILE A 86 14.18 25.30 6.49
CA ILE A 86 14.77 26.64 6.70
C ILE A 86 13.68 27.66 7.03
N GLY A 87 13.96 28.61 7.91
CA GLY A 87 12.99 29.59 8.40
C GLY A 87 12.02 29.00 9.41
N ARG A 88 12.38 27.93 10.11
CA ARG A 88 11.57 27.36 11.21
C ARG A 88 11.60 28.31 12.39
N ALA A 89 10.45 28.61 13.00
CA ALA A 89 10.33 29.45 14.18
C ALA A 89 9.99 28.63 15.43
N ALA A 90 10.55 29.01 16.57
CA ALA A 90 10.23 28.43 17.87
C ALA A 90 10.33 29.48 18.98
N ARG A 91 9.41 29.44 19.93
CA ARG A 91 9.37 30.33 21.10
C ARG A 91 10.14 29.74 22.26
N VAL A 92 10.88 30.58 22.96
CA VAL A 92 11.57 30.24 24.21
C VAL A 92 10.56 30.41 25.34
N ARG A 93 10.19 29.31 26.01
CA ARG A 93 9.21 29.35 27.11
C ARG A 93 9.85 29.71 28.44
N GLU A 94 10.97 29.07 28.73
CA GLU A 94 11.75 29.25 29.95
C GLU A 94 13.22 29.37 29.57
N ALA A 95 14.02 30.05 30.39
CA ALA A 95 15.47 30.13 30.26
C ALA A 95 16.04 30.17 31.68
N THR A 96 16.49 29.01 32.16
CA THR A 96 16.98 28.84 33.54
C THR A 96 18.41 29.32 33.73
N GLU A 97 19.20 29.39 32.66
CA GLU A 97 20.60 29.82 32.65
C GLU A 97 20.88 30.78 31.48
N PRO A 98 21.89 31.66 31.57
CA PRO A 98 22.29 32.52 30.45
C PRO A 98 22.74 31.68 29.26
N MET A 99 22.05 31.80 28.12
CA MET A 99 22.35 31.06 26.90
C MET A 99 22.30 31.98 25.68
N THR A 100 23.05 31.61 24.65
CA THR A 100 23.17 32.34 23.39
C THR A 100 22.73 31.50 22.19
N PHE A 101 22.65 32.11 21.02
CA PHE A 101 22.22 31.45 19.78
C PHE A 101 23.23 31.67 18.63
N PRO A 102 23.39 30.68 17.73
CA PRO A 102 24.42 30.67 16.70
C PRO A 102 24.06 31.59 15.52
N ALA A 103 25.03 31.89 14.66
CA ALA A 103 24.83 32.71 13.45
C ALA A 103 23.81 32.11 12.47
N THR A 104 23.55 30.81 12.59
CA THR A 104 22.53 30.06 11.84
C THR A 104 21.10 30.32 12.33
N MET A 105 20.93 31.14 13.37
CA MET A 105 19.64 31.56 13.91
C MET A 105 19.51 33.09 13.95
N VAL A 106 18.28 33.57 13.95
CA VAL A 106 17.93 34.96 14.22
C VAL A 106 16.92 35.03 15.36
N ARG A 107 17.10 35.99 16.27
CA ARG A 107 16.15 36.30 17.33
C ARG A 107 15.16 37.35 16.85
N VAL A 108 13.89 37.11 17.17
CA VAL A 108 12.73 37.94 16.88
C VAL A 108 12.07 38.33 18.19
N ARG A 109 11.82 39.63 18.36
CA ARG A 109 11.06 40.21 19.48
C ARG A 109 9.96 41.07 18.91
N VAL A 110 8.72 40.66 19.14
CA VAL A 110 7.54 41.34 18.60
C VAL A 110 6.99 42.40 19.56
N ASP A 111 6.25 43.36 19.02
CA ASP A 111 5.40 44.25 19.81
C ASP A 111 4.10 43.51 20.16
N GLU A 112 4.01 43.07 21.41
CA GLU A 112 2.88 42.28 21.94
C GLU A 112 1.54 43.05 21.90
N ARG A 113 1.57 44.38 21.70
CA ARG A 113 0.36 45.18 21.46
C ARG A 113 -0.23 44.98 20.06
N LEU A 114 0.57 44.41 19.14
CA LEU A 114 0.19 44.19 17.75
C LEU A 114 -0.03 42.70 17.46
N ILE A 115 0.87 41.84 17.94
CA ILE A 115 0.82 40.40 17.68
C ILE A 115 1.24 39.59 18.91
N ASP A 116 0.46 38.55 19.23
CA ASP A 116 0.82 37.58 20.23
C ASP A 116 2.01 36.71 19.73
N PRO A 117 3.07 36.52 20.53
CA PRO A 117 4.25 35.74 20.12
C PRO A 117 3.96 34.29 19.72
N GLU A 118 2.98 33.64 20.36
CA GLU A 118 2.61 32.26 20.02
C GLU A 118 1.75 32.21 18.76
N PHE A 119 0.84 33.17 18.57
CA PHE A 119 0.14 33.35 17.31
C PHE A 119 1.10 33.59 16.14
N LEU A 120 2.15 34.40 16.34
CA LEU A 120 3.20 34.58 15.33
C LEU A 120 3.81 33.24 14.94
N VAL A 121 4.23 32.41 15.90
CA VAL A 121 4.83 31.10 15.61
C VAL A 121 3.85 30.17 14.87
N LEU A 122 2.56 30.20 15.23
CA LEU A 122 1.51 29.46 14.53
C LEU A 122 1.33 29.95 13.08
N ALA A 123 1.16 31.25 12.87
CA ALA A 123 0.99 31.86 11.56
C ALA A 123 2.25 31.69 10.68
N TRP A 124 3.44 31.74 11.28
CA TRP A 124 4.72 31.56 10.61
C TRP A 124 4.87 30.18 9.96
N ASP A 125 4.19 29.19 10.52
CA ASP A 125 4.22 27.81 10.05
C ASP A 125 3.10 27.48 9.04
N SER A 126 2.32 28.49 8.64
CA SER A 126 1.26 28.37 7.62
C SER A 126 1.81 28.23 6.20
N SER A 127 1.04 27.60 5.32
CA SER A 127 1.43 27.35 3.94
C SER A 127 1.76 28.63 3.17
N ALA A 128 0.98 29.70 3.36
CA ALA A 128 1.17 30.98 2.70
C ALA A 128 2.50 31.63 3.11
N VAL A 129 2.84 31.57 4.40
CA VAL A 129 4.08 32.12 4.94
C VAL A 129 5.28 31.23 4.55
N ARG A 130 5.12 29.91 4.61
CA ARG A 130 6.13 28.94 4.20
C ARG A 130 6.54 29.10 2.74
N ARG A 131 5.59 29.31 1.83
CA ARG A 131 5.86 29.58 0.41
C ARG A 131 6.71 30.84 0.22
N GLN A 132 6.41 31.91 0.95
CA GLN A 132 7.21 33.14 0.90
C GLN A 132 8.65 32.91 1.35
N ILE A 133 8.83 32.20 2.48
CA ILE A 133 10.16 31.84 3.01
C ILE A 133 10.93 31.01 1.98
N GLU A 134 10.32 29.94 1.46
CA GLU A 134 10.97 28.98 0.56
C GLU A 134 11.33 29.60 -0.79
N SER A 135 10.52 30.52 -1.31
CA SER A 135 10.82 31.29 -2.51
C SER A 135 12.03 32.23 -2.34
N SER A 136 12.32 32.61 -1.08
CA SER A 136 13.42 33.53 -0.73
C SER A 136 14.71 32.80 -0.33
N VAL A 137 14.69 31.46 -0.24
CA VAL A 137 15.87 30.65 0.09
C VAL A 137 16.82 30.56 -1.10
N ARG A 138 18.09 30.89 -0.87
CA ARG A 138 19.17 30.69 -1.83
C ARG A 138 19.73 29.28 -1.69
N ARG A 139 19.74 28.51 -2.78
CA ARG A 139 20.21 27.11 -2.82
C ARG A 139 21.63 27.05 -3.37
N GLY A 140 22.61 26.79 -2.50
CA GLY A 140 24.00 26.49 -2.88
C GLY A 140 24.26 24.98 -2.97
N SER A 141 25.46 24.58 -3.41
CA SER A 141 25.86 23.16 -3.53
C SER A 141 26.02 22.42 -2.20
N GLY A 142 25.94 23.12 -1.06
CA GLY A 142 26.08 22.58 0.30
C GLY A 142 24.97 23.07 1.23
N LEU A 143 25.15 24.23 1.88
CA LEU A 143 24.10 24.84 2.71
C LEU A 143 23.14 25.72 1.90
N HIS A 144 21.88 25.67 2.28
CA HIS A 144 20.85 26.60 1.84
C HIS A 144 20.70 27.72 2.87
N HIS A 145 20.47 28.95 2.41
CA HIS A 145 20.47 30.15 3.26
C HIS A 145 19.28 31.07 2.97
N ILE A 146 18.70 31.65 4.03
CA ILE A 146 17.81 32.81 3.92
C ILE A 146 18.42 34.03 4.62
N ALA A 147 18.45 35.17 3.91
CA ALA A 147 18.99 36.40 4.48
C ALA A 147 18.02 36.99 5.50
N THR A 148 18.54 37.60 6.58
CA THR A 148 17.73 38.25 7.61
C THR A 148 16.78 39.30 7.05
N ARG A 149 17.20 40.04 6.02
CA ARG A 149 16.37 41.03 5.33
C ARG A 149 15.17 40.40 4.61
N ASP A 150 15.31 39.17 4.12
CA ASP A 150 14.26 38.48 3.38
C ASP A 150 13.26 37.88 4.38
N LEU A 151 13.73 37.36 5.54
CA LEU A 151 12.88 37.01 6.68
C LEU A 151 12.04 38.20 7.18
N ALA A 152 12.65 39.40 7.28
CA ALA A 152 11.95 40.61 7.72
C ALA A 152 10.79 41.04 6.81
N ARG A 153 10.84 40.65 5.53
CA ARG A 153 9.83 41.02 4.50
C ARG A 153 8.68 40.03 4.38
N VAL A 154 8.78 38.89 5.05
CA VAL A 154 7.72 37.87 5.06
C VAL A 154 6.46 38.48 5.63
N ARG A 155 5.34 38.33 4.89
CA ARG A 155 4.03 38.87 5.24
C ARG A 155 3.21 37.83 5.96
N LEU A 156 2.52 38.27 7.01
CA LEU A 156 1.73 37.45 7.92
C LEU A 156 0.29 37.96 7.96
N PRO A 157 -0.71 37.07 8.05
CA PRO A 157 -2.06 37.48 8.41
C PRO A 157 -2.08 38.06 9.82
N LEU A 158 -2.66 39.24 9.98
CA LEU A 158 -2.81 39.91 11.28
C LEU A 158 -4.30 40.10 11.62
N PRO A 159 -4.90 39.18 12.40
CA PRO A 159 -6.20 39.37 13.03
C PRO A 159 -6.13 40.38 14.18
N PRO A 160 -7.27 40.90 14.67
CA PRO A 160 -7.35 41.55 15.97
C PRO A 160 -6.83 40.65 17.11
N LEU A 161 -6.23 41.21 18.17
CA LEU A 161 -5.65 40.43 19.28
C LEU A 161 -6.64 39.43 19.92
N ALA A 162 -7.91 39.81 20.09
CA ALA A 162 -8.93 38.91 20.62
C ALA A 162 -9.14 37.67 19.73
N GLU A 163 -9.03 37.84 18.41
CA GLU A 163 -9.13 36.77 17.43
C GLU A 163 -7.87 35.90 17.40
N GLN A 164 -6.68 36.50 17.58
CA GLN A 164 -5.42 35.77 17.76
C GLN A 164 -5.48 34.84 18.99
N GLU A 165 -5.96 35.35 20.12
CA GLU A 165 -6.17 34.55 21.34
C GLU A 165 -7.16 33.41 21.11
N ARG A 166 -8.31 33.69 20.48
CA ARG A 166 -9.32 32.66 20.17
C ARG A 166 -8.74 31.52 19.33
N ILE A 167 -7.95 31.85 18.30
CA ILE A 167 -7.29 30.87 17.43
C ILE A 167 -6.25 30.05 18.21
N LYS A 168 -5.39 30.72 18.97
CA LYS A 168 -4.33 30.09 19.77
C LYS A 168 -4.91 29.08 20.75
N THR A 169 -5.90 29.48 21.56
CA THR A 169 -6.51 28.62 22.57
C THR A 169 -7.20 27.42 21.93
N SER A 170 -7.94 27.63 20.84
CA SER A 170 -8.67 26.55 20.16
C SER A 170 -7.74 25.53 19.50
N LEU A 171 -6.68 26.00 18.84
CA LEU A 171 -5.66 25.11 18.26
C LEU A 171 -4.84 24.40 19.32
N ALA A 172 -4.51 25.05 20.43
CA ALA A 172 -3.73 24.44 21.51
C ALA A 172 -4.44 23.20 22.09
N LEU A 173 -5.76 23.26 22.29
CA LEU A 173 -6.56 22.12 22.74
C LEU A 173 -6.54 20.96 21.73
N TRP A 174 -6.73 21.26 20.45
CA TRP A 174 -6.70 20.25 19.39
C TRP A 174 -5.33 19.59 19.23
N LEU A 175 -4.27 20.40 19.17
CA LEU A 175 -2.91 19.90 19.00
C LEU A 175 -2.47 19.09 20.21
N ALA A 176 -2.83 19.50 21.43
CA ALA A 176 -2.54 18.72 22.65
C ALA A 176 -3.19 17.33 22.59
N ARG A 177 -4.45 17.23 22.13
CA ARG A 177 -5.13 15.94 21.98
C ARG A 177 -4.48 15.05 20.93
N VAL A 178 -4.05 15.62 19.80
CA VAL A 178 -3.30 14.90 18.77
C VAL A 178 -1.95 14.41 19.31
N ASP A 179 -1.27 15.23 20.11
CA ASP A 179 0.01 14.89 20.75
C ASP A 179 -0.15 13.73 21.76
N ASP A 180 -1.22 13.74 22.57
CA ASP A 180 -1.53 12.67 23.53
C ASP A 180 -1.80 11.33 22.83
N GLU A 181 -2.60 11.34 21.76
CA GLU A 181 -2.89 10.13 20.97
C GLU A 181 -1.63 9.61 20.25
N GLU A 182 -0.81 10.50 19.68
CA GLU A 182 0.47 10.12 19.07
C GLU A 182 1.42 9.48 20.10
N ALA A 183 1.51 10.05 21.31
CA ALA A 183 2.31 9.49 22.38
C ALA A 183 1.82 8.08 22.77
N ALA A 184 0.50 7.86 22.82
CA ALA A 184 -0.10 6.56 23.08
C ALA A 184 0.18 5.53 21.97
N ILE A 185 0.10 5.94 20.70
CA ILE A 185 0.44 5.08 19.55
C ILE A 185 1.93 4.70 19.59
N ARG A 186 2.83 5.66 19.80
CA ARG A 186 4.27 5.41 19.90
C ARG A 186 4.62 4.49 21.07
N ALA A 187 3.95 4.66 22.22
CA ALA A 187 4.11 3.75 23.36
C ALA A 187 3.64 2.33 23.02
N THR A 188 2.55 2.19 22.28
CA THR A 188 2.03 0.90 21.81
C THR A 188 3.00 0.22 20.83
N LEU A 189 3.57 0.96 19.88
CA LEU A 189 4.59 0.45 18.96
C LEU A 189 5.82 -0.09 19.69
N MET A 190 6.26 0.60 20.76
CA MET A 190 7.35 0.09 21.62
C MET A 190 6.96 -1.21 22.31
N ARG A 191 5.73 -1.32 22.85
CA ARG A 191 5.25 -2.57 23.46
C ARG A 191 5.10 -3.72 22.46
N ILE A 192 4.70 -3.44 21.22
CA ILE A 192 4.62 -4.43 20.14
C ILE A 192 6.02 -4.98 19.84
N LYS A 193 7.04 -4.12 19.81
CA LYS A 193 8.43 -4.53 19.64
C LYS A 193 8.90 -5.42 20.80
N ASP A 194 8.54 -5.09 22.04
CA ASP A 194 8.87 -5.92 23.20
C ASP A 194 8.15 -7.28 23.15
N LEU A 195 6.86 -7.29 22.77
CA LEU A 195 6.07 -8.52 22.59
C LEU A 195 6.69 -9.41 21.51
N ARG A 196 7.21 -8.82 20.42
CA ARG A 196 7.89 -9.56 19.34
C ARG A 196 9.06 -10.39 19.88
N THR A 197 9.89 -9.77 20.72
CA THR A 197 10.99 -10.47 21.40
C THR A 197 10.48 -11.57 22.32
N LEU A 198 9.41 -11.29 23.09
CA LEU A 198 8.86 -12.23 24.06
C LEU A 198 8.27 -13.49 23.43
N VAL A 199 7.54 -13.37 22.31
CA VAL A 199 6.94 -14.53 21.63
C VAL A 199 8.00 -15.41 20.97
N ILE A 200 9.03 -14.81 20.38
CA ILE A 200 10.18 -15.57 19.86
C ILE A 200 10.83 -16.39 20.99
N ASP A 201 11.04 -15.77 22.15
CA ASP A 201 11.60 -16.47 23.32
C ASP A 201 10.64 -17.55 23.85
N HIS A 202 9.33 -17.30 23.87
CA HIS A 202 8.32 -18.27 24.30
C HIS A 202 8.28 -19.51 23.40
N CYS A 203 8.23 -19.34 22.08
CA CYS A 203 8.15 -20.44 21.13
C CYS A 203 9.42 -21.29 21.08
N ILE A 204 10.58 -20.69 21.34
CA ILE A 204 11.89 -21.37 21.24
C ILE A 204 12.32 -21.99 22.57
N VAL A 205 11.88 -21.45 23.72
CA VAL A 205 12.35 -21.90 25.04
C VAL A 205 11.21 -22.40 25.95
N GLY A 206 9.94 -22.21 25.56
CA GLY A 206 8.76 -22.72 26.28
C GLY A 206 8.39 -21.98 27.57
N ARG A 207 8.87 -20.74 27.79
CA ARG A 207 8.67 -20.01 29.06
C ARG A 207 7.50 -19.03 29.04
N THR A 208 6.55 -19.17 29.95
CA THR A 208 5.54 -18.15 30.31
C THR A 208 6.08 -17.29 31.46
N THR A 209 6.63 -16.12 31.14
CA THR A 209 6.78 -14.88 31.95
C THR A 209 8.16 -14.23 31.75
N PRO A 210 8.22 -12.91 31.50
CA PRO A 210 9.42 -12.15 31.75
C PRO A 210 9.51 -11.91 33.26
N GLU A 211 10.54 -12.44 33.93
CA GLU A 211 10.97 -11.74 35.15
C GLU A 211 11.46 -10.36 34.72
N PRO A 212 11.10 -9.29 35.46
CA PRO A 212 11.52 -7.94 35.11
C PRO A 212 13.04 -7.90 35.00
N HIS A 213 13.55 -7.15 34.01
CA HIS A 213 14.96 -6.77 33.98
C HIS A 213 15.30 -5.94 35.23
N ALA A 214 15.54 -6.61 36.35
CA ALA A 214 16.37 -6.07 37.41
C ALA A 214 17.79 -6.03 36.84
N ALA A 215 18.34 -4.82 36.74
CA ALA A 215 19.74 -4.60 36.51
C ALA A 215 20.52 -5.17 37.70
N THR A 216 20.84 -6.45 37.66
CA THR A 216 21.83 -7.04 38.56
C THR A 216 23.13 -7.15 37.78
N GLU A 217 24.13 -6.42 38.24
CA GLU A 217 25.49 -6.44 37.71
C GLU A 217 25.99 -7.87 37.50
N PRO A 218 26.82 -8.13 36.47
CA PRO A 218 27.35 -9.46 36.22
C PRO A 218 28.33 -9.84 37.34
N SER A 219 27.81 -10.56 38.35
CA SER A 219 28.62 -11.29 39.31
C SER A 219 29.48 -12.31 38.56
N THR A 220 30.79 -12.14 38.67
CA THR A 220 31.82 -13.05 38.15
C THR A 220 31.84 -14.34 38.97
N ALA A 221 30.85 -15.23 38.77
CA ALA A 221 30.93 -16.58 39.31
C ALA A 221 30.02 -17.59 38.59
N SER A 222 30.64 -18.71 38.20
CA SER A 222 30.07 -20.00 37.79
C SER A 222 29.62 -20.17 36.34
N ALA A 223 30.42 -20.98 35.63
CA ALA A 223 30.19 -21.52 34.29
C ALA A 223 29.07 -22.59 34.22
N HIS A 224 28.22 -22.73 35.23
CA HIS A 224 27.12 -23.71 35.26
C HIS A 224 25.80 -23.04 35.67
N ARG A 225 25.23 -22.22 34.80
CA ARG A 225 23.79 -21.96 34.87
C ARG A 225 23.08 -23.24 34.37
N PRO A 226 22.25 -23.91 35.19
CA PRO A 226 21.53 -25.09 34.71
C PRO A 226 20.67 -24.71 33.51
N LEU A 227 20.72 -25.53 32.46
CA LEU A 227 19.93 -25.32 31.25
C LEU A 227 18.45 -25.45 31.59
N PRO A 228 17.57 -24.60 31.02
CA PRO A 228 16.15 -24.71 31.27
C PRO A 228 15.59 -26.05 30.76
N ALA A 229 14.50 -26.49 31.38
CA ALA A 229 13.68 -27.55 30.82
C ALA A 229 13.19 -27.15 29.42
N VAL A 230 13.29 -28.07 28.47
CA VAL A 230 12.78 -27.91 27.10
C VAL A 230 11.58 -28.83 26.89
N PRO A 231 10.72 -28.56 25.89
CA PRO A 231 9.56 -29.40 25.58
C PRO A 231 9.92 -30.88 25.35
N ALA A 232 8.93 -31.77 25.52
CA ALA A 232 9.13 -33.19 25.30
C ALA A 232 9.64 -33.46 23.88
N GLY A 233 10.71 -34.25 23.77
CA GLY A 233 11.35 -34.57 22.48
C GLY A 233 12.49 -33.62 22.08
N TRP A 234 12.61 -32.45 22.71
CA TRP A 234 13.70 -31.51 22.46
C TRP A 234 14.97 -31.89 23.22
N ARG A 235 16.14 -31.50 22.68
CA ARG A 235 17.45 -31.78 23.29
C ARG A 235 18.36 -30.57 23.23
N TRP A 236 19.20 -30.41 24.26
CA TRP A 236 20.29 -29.44 24.24
C TRP A 236 21.52 -30.05 23.59
N ILE A 237 22.05 -29.41 22.56
CA ILE A 237 23.29 -29.82 21.90
C ILE A 237 24.22 -28.60 21.76
N PRO A 238 25.53 -28.72 22.04
CA PRO A 238 26.50 -27.66 21.77
C PRO A 238 26.57 -27.34 20.27
N LEU A 239 26.64 -26.05 19.92
CA LEU A 239 26.70 -25.61 18.52
C LEU A 239 27.83 -26.27 17.71
N GLY A 240 28.97 -26.55 18.32
CA GLY A 240 30.12 -27.18 17.66
C GLY A 240 29.89 -28.63 17.23
N GLU A 241 28.89 -29.33 17.80
CA GLU A 241 28.49 -30.68 17.37
C GLU A 241 27.50 -30.63 16.19
N LEU A 242 26.87 -29.47 15.97
CA LEU A 242 25.83 -29.28 14.94
C LEU A 242 26.36 -28.65 13.65
N ALA A 243 27.49 -27.96 13.72
CA ALA A 243 27.91 -27.08 12.64
C ALA A 243 29.42 -26.96 12.52
N ASP A 244 29.87 -26.77 11.27
CA ASP A 244 31.20 -26.27 10.98
C ASP A 244 31.28 -24.78 11.34
N VAL A 245 32.13 -24.46 12.31
CA VAL A 245 32.32 -23.10 12.83
C VAL A 245 33.69 -22.58 12.44
N VAL A 246 33.72 -21.61 11.52
CA VAL A 246 34.94 -21.06 10.92
C VAL A 246 35.00 -19.56 11.14
N ARG A 247 36.15 -19.04 11.56
CA ARG A 247 36.40 -17.59 11.62
C ARG A 247 36.74 -17.08 10.23
N GLY A 248 36.19 -15.93 9.83
CA GLY A 248 36.56 -15.31 8.57
C GLY A 248 38.05 -14.96 8.48
N PRO A 249 38.60 -14.85 7.27
CA PRO A 249 40.01 -14.51 7.06
C PRO A 249 40.36 -13.10 7.58
N ILE A 250 41.62 -12.93 7.97
CA ILE A 250 42.19 -11.60 8.22
C ILE A 250 42.45 -10.96 6.86
N VAL A 251 41.71 -9.89 6.60
CA VAL A 251 41.85 -9.13 5.35
C VAL A 251 42.64 -7.86 5.64
N ASP A 252 43.90 -7.86 5.25
CA ASP A 252 44.79 -6.71 5.45
C ASP A 252 44.63 -5.71 4.29
N SER A 253 43.95 -4.61 4.56
CA SER A 253 43.75 -3.51 3.59
C SER A 253 45.05 -2.90 3.04
N ARG A 254 46.21 -3.18 3.66
CA ARG A 254 47.53 -2.71 3.20
C ARG A 254 48.25 -3.65 2.23
N ARG A 255 47.75 -4.87 1.99
CA ARG A 255 48.33 -5.84 1.05
C ARG A 255 47.53 -5.92 -0.27
N ALA A 256 47.10 -4.77 -0.77
CA ALA A 256 46.37 -4.65 -2.04
C ALA A 256 47.23 -5.00 -3.28
N ASP A 257 48.55 -5.11 -3.14
CA ASP A 257 49.51 -5.33 -4.23
C ASP A 257 49.83 -6.81 -4.51
N LYS A 258 48.85 -7.73 -4.40
CA LYS A 258 49.00 -9.05 -5.02
C LYS A 258 48.45 -8.99 -6.46
N PRO A 259 49.28 -9.05 -7.51
CA PRO A 259 48.86 -8.83 -8.90
C PRO A 259 47.88 -9.88 -9.45
N HIS A 260 47.56 -10.94 -8.69
CA HIS A 260 46.73 -12.07 -9.11
C HIS A 260 45.57 -12.37 -8.14
N GLY A 261 45.19 -11.43 -7.26
CA GLY A 261 44.09 -11.61 -6.31
C GLY A 261 42.70 -11.37 -6.91
N VAL A 262 41.73 -12.23 -6.58
CA VAL A 262 40.30 -12.06 -6.92
C VAL A 262 39.65 -11.04 -6.00
N GLU A 263 38.72 -10.26 -6.54
CA GLU A 263 37.95 -9.29 -5.76
C GLU A 263 36.69 -9.94 -5.19
N VAL A 264 36.51 -9.84 -3.86
CA VAL A 264 35.40 -10.43 -3.12
C VAL A 264 34.74 -9.40 -2.21
N GLY A 265 33.45 -9.54 -1.96
CA GLY A 265 32.74 -8.74 -0.96
C GLY A 265 33.13 -9.17 0.46
N SER A 266 33.52 -8.23 1.31
CA SER A 266 33.94 -8.51 2.70
C SER A 266 32.86 -8.09 3.70
N LEU A 267 32.30 -9.06 4.41
CA LEU A 267 31.26 -8.82 5.38
C LEU A 267 31.86 -8.51 6.76
N ARG A 268 31.48 -7.37 7.35
CA ARG A 268 31.97 -6.91 8.66
C ARG A 268 30.79 -6.75 9.63
N PRO A 269 31.06 -6.52 10.92
CA PRO A 269 29.99 -6.32 11.90
C PRO A 269 29.05 -5.12 11.59
N ALA A 270 29.48 -4.15 10.80
CA ALA A 270 28.65 -2.99 10.45
C ALA A 270 27.47 -3.35 9.54
N GLU A 271 27.64 -4.38 8.71
CA GLU A 271 26.68 -4.87 7.73
C GLU A 271 25.54 -5.70 8.37
N PHE A 272 25.65 -6.03 9.66
CA PHE A 272 24.55 -6.64 10.42
C PHE A 272 23.45 -5.64 10.83
N ARG A 273 23.60 -4.34 10.52
CA ARG A 273 22.60 -3.31 10.81
C ARG A 273 21.49 -3.30 9.76
N GLY A 274 20.24 -3.30 10.23
CA GLY A 274 19.05 -3.25 9.37
C GLY A 274 18.47 -4.63 9.06
N GLU A 275 17.26 -4.66 8.50
CA GLU A 275 16.52 -5.91 8.27
C GLU A 275 17.00 -6.70 7.05
N ARG A 276 17.90 -6.16 6.20
CA ARG A 276 18.41 -6.80 4.96
C ARG A 276 19.92 -6.60 4.78
N TRP A 277 20.55 -7.49 4.01
CA TRP A 277 21.94 -7.34 3.60
C TRP A 277 22.06 -6.28 2.49
N ALA A 278 22.81 -5.21 2.74
CA ALA A 278 23.02 -4.15 1.75
C ALA A 278 24.14 -4.48 0.74
N HIS A 279 24.00 -5.56 -0.02
CA HIS A 279 25.05 -6.14 -0.89
C HIS A 279 25.81 -5.11 -1.73
N LYS A 280 25.10 -4.16 -2.38
CA LYS A 280 25.69 -3.12 -3.25
C LYS A 280 26.59 -2.11 -2.53
N ARG A 281 26.49 -2.00 -1.20
CA ARG A 281 27.26 -1.06 -0.38
C ARG A 281 28.31 -1.77 0.47
N MET A 282 28.42 -3.10 0.36
CA MET A 282 29.43 -3.87 1.07
C MET A 282 30.81 -3.54 0.49
N PRO A 283 31.84 -3.38 1.34
CA PRO A 283 33.19 -3.14 0.87
C PRO A 283 33.70 -4.35 0.10
N THR A 284 34.54 -4.12 -0.91
CA THR A 284 35.28 -5.18 -1.59
C THR A 284 36.73 -5.21 -1.16
N VAL A 285 37.33 -6.39 -1.25
CA VAL A 285 38.72 -6.65 -0.89
C VAL A 285 39.33 -7.63 -1.89
N ARG A 286 40.64 -7.56 -2.13
CA ARG A 286 41.36 -8.56 -2.94
C ARG A 286 42.00 -9.61 -2.06
N MET A 287 41.83 -10.87 -2.43
CA MET A 287 42.52 -11.99 -1.77
C MET A 287 42.86 -13.13 -2.75
N ASP A 288 43.61 -14.10 -2.25
CA ASP A 288 43.94 -15.31 -2.99
C ASP A 288 42.68 -16.10 -3.37
N ALA A 289 42.65 -16.67 -4.58
CA ALA A 289 41.47 -17.35 -5.11
C ALA A 289 41.08 -18.59 -4.30
N ASP A 290 42.06 -19.39 -3.85
CA ASP A 290 41.80 -20.58 -3.04
C ASP A 290 41.30 -20.17 -1.64
N ALA A 291 41.86 -19.11 -1.07
CA ALA A 291 41.40 -18.55 0.19
C ALA A 291 39.98 -17.95 0.11
N ALA A 292 39.64 -17.32 -1.02
CA ALA A 292 38.31 -16.81 -1.30
C ALA A 292 37.28 -17.93 -1.38
N GLU A 293 37.59 -19.00 -2.12
CA GLU A 293 36.67 -20.14 -2.27
C GLU A 293 36.52 -20.92 -0.95
N ALA A 294 37.61 -21.13 -0.21
CA ALA A 294 37.57 -21.81 1.09
C ALA A 294 36.72 -21.07 2.15
N ASN A 295 36.55 -19.76 2.01
CA ASN A 295 35.76 -18.92 2.93
C ASN A 295 34.47 -18.39 2.33
N ARG A 296 34.07 -18.92 1.16
CA ARG A 296 32.88 -18.49 0.45
C ARG A 296 31.63 -18.74 1.29
N LEU A 297 30.81 -17.70 1.40
CA LEU A 297 29.48 -17.78 1.98
C LEU A 297 28.53 -18.51 1.03
N SER A 298 27.72 -19.40 1.58
CA SER A 298 26.69 -20.15 0.87
C SER A 298 25.33 -19.91 1.54
N PRO A 299 24.22 -19.94 0.78
CA PRO A 299 22.89 -19.84 1.36
C PRO A 299 22.70 -20.85 2.50
N GLY A 300 22.17 -20.38 3.63
CA GLY A 300 22.01 -21.18 4.86
C GLY A 300 23.17 -21.06 5.86
N ASP A 301 24.28 -20.41 5.51
CA ASP A 301 25.31 -20.06 6.49
C ASP A 301 24.75 -19.08 7.53
N VAL A 302 25.01 -19.32 8.81
CA VAL A 302 24.69 -18.39 9.90
C VAL A 302 25.94 -17.63 10.30
N LEU A 303 25.88 -16.31 10.21
CA LEU A 303 26.99 -15.43 10.50
C LEU A 303 26.88 -14.87 11.92
N PHE A 304 27.96 -14.90 12.69
CA PHE A 304 28.00 -14.41 14.06
C PHE A 304 29.03 -13.29 14.23
N VAL A 305 28.64 -12.19 14.87
CA VAL A 305 29.59 -11.13 15.25
C VAL A 305 30.46 -11.60 16.42
N LEU A 306 31.76 -11.74 16.17
CA LEU A 306 32.76 -12.18 17.15
C LEU A 306 33.44 -11.04 17.87
N SER A 307 33.44 -9.81 17.34
CA SER A 307 34.08 -8.67 18.01
C SER A 307 33.56 -7.34 17.49
N GLY A 308 33.48 -6.35 18.38
CA GLY A 308 32.94 -5.03 18.07
C GLY A 308 32.38 -4.35 19.32
N ARG A 309 31.36 -3.50 19.13
CA ARG A 309 30.66 -2.86 20.25
C ARG A 309 29.95 -3.92 21.11
N PRO A 310 29.90 -3.75 22.45
CA PRO A 310 29.25 -4.69 23.36
C PRO A 310 27.83 -5.08 22.95
N ASP A 311 27.03 -4.15 22.43
CA ASP A 311 25.64 -4.45 22.05
C ASP A 311 25.52 -5.42 20.86
N GLY A 312 26.49 -5.37 19.94
CA GLY A 312 26.51 -6.15 18.71
C GLY A 312 27.14 -7.53 18.86
N ILE A 313 27.74 -7.85 20.00
CA ILE A 313 28.42 -9.14 20.20
C ILE A 313 27.42 -10.31 20.16
N GLY A 314 27.80 -11.39 19.47
CA GLY A 314 26.99 -12.60 19.35
C GLY A 314 25.74 -12.44 18.47
N LEU A 315 25.53 -11.27 17.84
CA LEU A 315 24.45 -11.08 16.89
C LEU A 315 24.61 -12.07 15.72
N ALA A 316 23.55 -12.79 15.43
CA ALA A 316 23.51 -13.84 14.43
C ALA A 316 22.62 -13.45 13.26
N ARG A 317 22.97 -13.88 12.04
CA ARG A 317 22.12 -13.64 10.88
C ARG A 317 22.35 -14.69 9.80
N VAL A 318 21.27 -15.15 9.18
CA VAL A 318 21.34 -16.10 8.06
C VAL A 318 21.80 -15.38 6.79
N TRP A 319 22.69 -16.03 6.04
CA TRP A 319 23.05 -15.66 4.69
C TRP A 319 22.07 -16.31 3.73
N GLU A 320 21.23 -15.51 3.09
CA GLU A 320 20.03 -15.99 2.37
C GLU A 320 20.21 -16.06 0.84
N GLN A 321 21.24 -15.40 0.30
CA GLN A 321 21.40 -15.25 -1.15
C GLN A 321 22.84 -15.53 -1.61
N ASP A 322 22.98 -16.26 -2.71
CA ASP A 322 24.23 -16.30 -3.48
C ASP A 322 24.15 -15.30 -4.63
N SER A 323 25.22 -14.53 -4.87
CA SER A 323 25.28 -13.67 -6.06
C SER A 323 25.99 -14.45 -7.17
N PRO A 324 25.36 -14.68 -8.32
CA PRO A 324 26.00 -15.40 -9.42
C PRO A 324 27.21 -14.65 -10.02
N HIS A 325 27.45 -13.41 -9.61
CA HIS A 325 28.50 -12.55 -10.14
C HIS A 325 29.54 -12.12 -9.09
N HIS A 326 29.30 -12.33 -7.80
CA HIS A 326 30.16 -11.81 -6.73
C HIS A 326 30.32 -12.82 -5.58
N THR A 327 31.55 -13.20 -5.28
CA THR A 327 31.88 -14.02 -4.10
C THR A 327 31.89 -13.16 -2.84
N PHE A 328 31.25 -13.63 -1.77
CA PHE A 328 31.25 -12.97 -0.46
C PHE A 328 31.95 -13.83 0.58
N VAL A 329 32.74 -13.19 1.43
CA VAL A 329 33.48 -13.82 2.52
C VAL A 329 33.29 -13.02 3.83
N PRO A 330 33.20 -13.68 4.99
CA PRO A 330 33.19 -12.98 6.26
C PRO A 330 34.58 -12.42 6.57
N ASN A 331 34.68 -11.33 7.32
CA ASN A 331 35.96 -10.88 7.85
C ASN A 331 36.29 -11.59 9.18
N HIS A 332 37.51 -11.41 9.69
CA HIS A 332 37.96 -12.02 10.95
C HIS A 332 37.17 -11.66 12.22
N HIS A 333 36.32 -10.63 12.16
CA HIS A 333 35.40 -10.24 13.23
C HIS A 333 34.05 -10.96 13.14
N VAL A 334 33.85 -11.82 12.14
CA VAL A 334 32.61 -12.57 11.89
C VAL A 334 32.95 -14.06 11.76
N ALA A 335 32.18 -14.92 12.42
CA ALA A 335 32.22 -16.37 12.21
C ALA A 335 31.16 -16.78 11.19
N ARG A 336 31.52 -17.74 10.33
CA ARG A 336 30.60 -18.55 9.53
C ARG A 336 30.27 -19.81 10.30
N VAL A 337 28.98 -20.12 10.42
CA VAL A 337 28.47 -21.34 11.04
C VAL A 337 27.61 -22.05 10.01
N ARG A 338 28.06 -23.22 9.54
CA ARG A 338 27.35 -24.03 8.54
C ARG A 338 26.84 -25.31 9.20
N ILE A 339 25.53 -25.46 9.30
CA ILE A 339 24.91 -26.63 9.91
C ILE A 339 25.29 -27.89 9.11
N ALA A 340 25.70 -28.95 9.82
CA ALA A 340 26.00 -30.24 9.24
C ALA A 340 24.71 -31.06 9.10
N GLY A 341 24.36 -31.40 7.86
CA GLY A 341 23.14 -32.15 7.53
C GLY A 341 21.85 -31.38 7.85
N GLU A 342 20.73 -32.11 7.89
CA GLU A 342 19.41 -31.56 8.21
C GLU A 342 19.09 -31.73 9.70
N THR A 343 19.92 -31.19 10.60
CA THR A 343 19.74 -31.34 12.06
C THR A 343 19.04 -30.15 12.70
N LEU A 344 19.30 -28.94 12.19
CA LEU A 344 18.70 -27.70 12.68
C LEU A 344 18.54 -26.70 11.54
N HIS A 345 17.35 -26.10 11.44
CA HIS A 345 17.12 -25.03 10.47
C HIS A 345 17.94 -23.78 10.83
N PRO A 346 18.74 -23.20 9.90
CA PRO A 346 19.61 -22.04 10.17
C PRO A 346 18.88 -20.83 10.78
N ARG A 347 17.63 -20.61 10.36
CA ARG A 347 16.78 -19.52 10.88
C ARG A 347 16.39 -19.70 12.35
N LEU A 348 16.16 -20.94 12.82
CA LEU A 348 15.91 -21.21 14.23
C LEU A 348 17.15 -20.92 15.09
N LEU A 349 18.34 -21.28 14.58
CA LEU A 349 19.59 -20.93 15.25
C LEU A 349 19.75 -19.41 15.40
N ALA A 350 19.51 -18.66 14.33
CA ALA A 350 19.60 -17.20 14.35
C ALA A 350 18.56 -16.57 15.30
N LEU A 351 17.31 -17.04 15.28
CA LEU A 351 16.25 -16.55 16.17
C LEU A 351 16.59 -16.80 17.64
N TYR A 352 17.01 -18.03 17.98
CA TYR A 352 17.40 -18.38 19.35
C TYR A 352 18.59 -17.54 19.83
N THR A 353 19.65 -17.44 19.03
CA THR A 353 20.88 -16.74 19.43
C THR A 353 20.74 -15.23 19.43
N ASN A 354 19.72 -14.68 18.76
CA ASN A 354 19.36 -13.26 18.85
C ASN A 354 18.41 -12.94 20.01
N GLY A 355 17.63 -13.93 20.48
CA GLY A 355 16.77 -13.88 21.67
C GLY A 355 17.44 -14.51 22.90
N ALA A 356 16.79 -15.50 23.50
CA ALA A 356 17.22 -16.15 24.75
C ALA A 356 18.66 -16.68 24.77
N GLY A 357 19.19 -17.15 23.64
CA GLY A 357 20.57 -17.63 23.49
C GLY A 357 21.62 -16.51 23.53
N ARG A 358 21.21 -15.26 23.29
CA ARG A 358 22.13 -14.11 23.26
C ARG A 358 22.75 -13.81 24.61
N GLY A 359 22.03 -14.10 25.70
CA GLY A 359 22.53 -13.96 27.06
C GLY A 359 23.75 -14.85 27.32
N TRP A 360 23.76 -16.08 26.79
CA TRP A 360 24.89 -17.00 26.88
C TRP A 360 26.11 -16.49 26.12
N LEU A 361 25.89 -16.00 24.89
CA LEU A 361 26.96 -15.45 24.05
C LEU A 361 27.59 -14.19 24.67
N ARG A 362 26.76 -13.30 25.24
CA ARG A 362 27.22 -12.10 25.95
C ARG A 362 27.97 -12.45 27.23
N ALA A 363 27.46 -13.38 28.03
CA ALA A 363 28.13 -13.81 29.26
C ALA A 363 29.47 -14.50 29.00
N ALA A 364 29.61 -15.19 27.86
CA ALA A 364 30.87 -15.80 27.45
C ALA A 364 31.88 -14.80 26.86
N ALA A 365 31.43 -13.62 26.42
CA ALA A 365 32.29 -12.64 25.77
C ALA A 365 33.29 -12.00 26.76
N ARG A 366 34.50 -11.73 26.28
CA ARG A 366 35.51 -10.94 27.02
C ARG A 366 35.32 -9.46 26.71
N HIS A 367 35.29 -8.64 27.75
CA HIS A 367 35.07 -7.20 27.65
C HIS A 367 36.35 -6.41 27.95
N THR A 368 36.61 -5.38 27.15
CA THR A 368 37.59 -4.31 27.38
C THR A 368 36.88 -2.96 27.25
N ILE A 369 37.53 -1.84 27.62
CA ILE A 369 36.91 -0.51 27.58
C ILE A 369 36.38 -0.22 26.15
N GLY A 370 35.06 -0.20 25.99
CA GLY A 370 34.36 0.08 24.73
C GLY A 370 34.25 -1.06 23.70
N LEU A 371 34.81 -2.25 23.96
CA LEU A 371 34.83 -3.37 23.01
C LEU A 371 34.54 -4.72 23.69
N ALA A 372 33.94 -5.64 22.93
CA ALA A 372 33.70 -7.02 23.36
C ALA A 372 34.22 -8.01 22.30
N SER A 373 34.63 -9.21 22.74
CA SER A 373 35.14 -10.26 21.87
C SER A 373 34.68 -11.66 22.30
N LEU A 374 34.37 -12.51 21.32
CA LEU A 374 33.92 -13.89 21.49
C LEU A 374 34.87 -14.85 20.73
N GLY A 375 35.40 -15.85 21.42
CA GLY A 375 36.23 -16.90 20.85
C GLY A 375 35.40 -17.94 20.09
N LEU A 376 36.02 -18.66 19.13
CA LEU A 376 35.33 -19.74 18.41
C LEU A 376 34.94 -20.88 19.36
N ASP A 377 35.78 -21.22 20.33
CA ASP A 377 35.48 -22.29 21.29
C ASP A 377 34.33 -21.90 22.22
N GLN A 378 34.20 -20.61 22.53
CA GLN A 378 33.05 -20.10 23.29
C GLN A 378 31.77 -20.19 22.45
N LEU A 379 31.84 -19.83 21.16
CA LEU A 379 30.72 -19.98 20.23
C LEU A 379 30.31 -21.45 20.06
N ARG A 380 31.27 -22.38 19.90
CA ARG A 380 31.02 -23.83 19.78
C ARG A 380 30.37 -24.44 21.02
N ARG A 381 30.65 -23.91 22.21
CA ARG A 381 30.06 -24.38 23.48
C ARG A 381 28.67 -23.81 23.74
N THR A 382 28.15 -22.94 22.88
CA THR A 382 26.81 -22.36 23.05
C THR A 382 25.76 -23.49 23.01
N PRO A 383 24.96 -23.67 24.07
CA PRO A 383 23.94 -24.69 24.12
C PRO A 383 22.75 -24.28 23.23
N ILE A 384 22.40 -25.13 22.26
CA ILE A 384 21.30 -24.90 21.31
C ILE A 384 20.16 -25.87 21.62
N PRO A 385 18.91 -25.39 21.79
CA PRO A 385 17.76 -26.27 21.93
C PRO A 385 17.34 -26.75 20.53
N ILE A 386 17.25 -28.06 20.36
CA ILE A 386 16.89 -28.67 19.07
C ILE A 386 15.49 -29.28 19.16
N PRO A 387 14.52 -28.74 18.42
CA PRO A 387 13.22 -29.40 18.20
C PRO A 387 13.37 -30.60 17.27
N PRO A 388 12.48 -31.60 17.36
CA PRO A 388 12.33 -32.62 16.31
C PRO A 388 12.18 -31.98 14.92
N LEU A 389 12.80 -32.57 13.89
CA LEU A 389 12.81 -31.99 12.54
C LEU A 389 11.42 -31.71 11.97
N ALA A 390 10.46 -32.59 12.25
CA ALA A 390 9.06 -32.41 11.86
C ALA A 390 8.40 -31.17 12.50
N GLU A 391 8.86 -30.75 13.69
CA GLU A 391 8.33 -29.58 14.40
C GLU A 391 9.02 -28.27 13.98
N GLN A 392 10.28 -28.33 13.54
CA GLN A 392 11.05 -27.13 13.18
C GLN A 392 10.35 -26.28 12.10
N GLY A 393 9.77 -26.93 11.09
CA GLY A 393 9.01 -26.25 10.03
C GLY A 393 7.72 -25.60 10.54
N ALA A 394 6.98 -26.30 11.41
CA ALA A 394 5.74 -25.78 11.99
C ALA A 394 6.00 -24.59 12.94
N LEU A 395 7.08 -24.63 13.71
CA LEU A 395 7.51 -23.54 14.59
C LEU A 395 7.87 -22.29 13.80
N LEU A 396 8.67 -22.45 12.74
CA LEU A 396 9.03 -21.34 11.85
C LEU A 396 7.80 -20.74 11.16
N ALA A 397 6.91 -21.57 10.61
CA ALA A 397 5.69 -21.10 9.99
C ALA A 397 4.78 -20.33 10.97
N SER A 398 4.70 -20.79 12.23
CA SER A 398 3.92 -20.11 13.27
C SER A 398 4.53 -18.77 13.67
N LEU A 399 5.85 -18.72 13.85
CA LEU A 399 6.57 -17.49 14.15
C LEU A 399 6.47 -16.49 13.00
N GLU A 400 6.58 -16.93 11.74
CA GLU A 400 6.44 -16.08 10.56
C GLU A 400 5.02 -15.53 10.38
N ALA A 401 3.99 -16.35 10.60
CA ALA A 401 2.60 -15.91 10.56
C ALA A 401 2.33 -14.82 11.61
N TRP A 402 2.84 -15.03 12.83
CA TRP A 402 2.68 -14.09 13.93
C TRP A 402 3.48 -12.80 13.72
N ASP A 403 4.72 -12.91 13.23
CA ASP A 403 5.59 -11.79 12.87
C ASP A 403 5.01 -10.93 11.74
N GLY A 404 4.44 -11.57 10.71
CA GLY A 404 3.71 -10.90 9.64
C GLY A 404 2.47 -10.17 10.15
N GLY A 405 1.76 -10.77 11.12
CA GLY A 405 0.65 -10.13 11.82
C GLY A 405 1.07 -8.85 12.55
N LEU A 406 2.13 -8.92 13.37
CA LEU A 406 2.66 -7.74 14.08
C LEU A 406 3.20 -6.67 13.15
N SER A 407 3.84 -7.05 12.05
CA SER A 407 4.33 -6.13 11.03
C SER A 407 3.16 -5.37 10.39
N SER A 408 2.04 -6.06 10.14
CA SER A 408 0.82 -5.40 9.65
C SER A 408 0.21 -4.42 10.66
N VAL A 409 0.20 -4.76 11.96
CA VAL A 409 -0.28 -3.85 13.02
C VAL A 409 0.61 -2.61 13.12
N THR A 410 1.93 -2.82 13.05
CA THR A 410 2.95 -1.76 13.06
C THR A 410 2.75 -0.80 11.90
N ALA A 411 2.57 -1.32 10.68
CA ALA A 411 2.35 -0.50 9.49
C ALA A 411 1.10 0.39 9.59
N LEU A 412 -0.02 -0.14 10.08
CA LEU A 412 -1.26 0.63 10.28
C LEU A 412 -1.08 1.74 11.32
N ALA A 413 -0.36 1.46 12.41
CA ALA A 413 -0.05 2.45 13.44
C ALA A 413 0.92 3.54 12.92
N GLU A 414 1.89 3.19 12.09
CA GLU A 414 2.78 4.16 11.44
C GLU A 414 2.05 5.02 10.39
N GLU A 415 1.10 4.45 9.65
CA GLU A 415 0.20 5.20 8.76
C GLU A 415 -0.65 6.22 9.54
N ALA A 416 -1.22 5.82 10.68
CA ALA A 416 -1.97 6.71 11.55
C ALA A 416 -1.11 7.87 12.08
N LEU A 417 0.15 7.59 12.47
CA LEU A 417 1.12 8.64 12.85
C LEU A 417 1.42 9.61 11.70
N ALA A 418 1.54 9.12 10.46
CA ALA A 418 1.76 9.97 9.30
C ALA A 418 0.55 10.88 8.99
N MET A 419 -0.67 10.39 9.24
CA MET A 419 -1.90 11.17 9.08
C MET A 419 -2.07 12.22 10.19
N ALA A 420 -1.57 11.98 11.40
CA ALA A 420 -1.60 12.96 12.49
C ALA A 420 -0.89 14.27 12.13
N ASP A 421 0.23 14.20 11.40
CA ASP A 421 0.92 15.40 10.90
C ASP A 421 0.08 16.18 9.87
N GLN A 422 -0.66 15.47 9.03
CA GLN A 422 -1.60 16.08 8.08
C GLN A 422 -2.78 16.74 8.79
N LEU A 423 -3.27 16.13 9.88
CA LEU A 423 -4.32 16.68 10.74
C LEU A 423 -3.88 18.01 11.38
N ARG A 424 -2.67 18.05 11.97
CA ARG A 424 -2.11 19.29 12.55
C ARG A 424 -2.03 20.41 11.52
N TYR A 425 -1.60 20.07 10.31
CA TYR A 425 -1.51 21.01 9.20
C TYR A 425 -2.90 21.52 8.78
N GLY A 426 -3.87 20.63 8.59
CA GLY A 426 -5.25 21.01 8.23
C GLY A 426 -5.94 21.88 9.26
N CYS A 427 -5.84 21.54 10.55
CA CYS A 427 -6.40 22.37 11.63
C CYS A 427 -5.87 23.80 11.60
N ARG A 428 -4.55 23.96 11.36
CA ARG A 428 -3.90 25.27 11.33
C ARG A 428 -4.35 26.10 10.13
N GLU A 429 -4.38 25.50 8.94
CA GLU A 429 -4.81 26.20 7.73
C GLU A 429 -6.27 26.65 7.83
N GLN A 430 -7.16 25.82 8.39
CA GLN A 430 -8.54 26.21 8.62
C GLN A 430 -8.67 27.39 9.60
N ALA A 431 -7.96 27.31 10.73
CA ALA A 431 -8.01 28.35 11.75
C ALA A 431 -7.51 29.70 11.20
N LEU A 432 -6.48 29.69 10.35
CA LEU A 432 -5.97 30.89 9.67
C LEU A 432 -6.85 31.36 8.50
N ALA A 433 -7.77 30.53 8.03
CA ALA A 433 -8.85 30.93 7.12
C ALA A 433 -10.11 31.40 7.87
N GLY A 434 -10.06 31.53 9.20
CA GLY A 434 -11.19 31.94 10.05
C GLY A 434 -12.23 30.85 10.30
N ARG A 435 -11.93 29.59 9.95
CA ARG A 435 -12.77 28.41 10.22
C ARG A 435 -12.11 27.58 11.32
N LEU A 436 -12.65 27.60 12.54
CA LEU A 436 -12.11 26.71 13.58
C LEU A 436 -12.68 25.29 13.42
N PRO A 437 -11.89 24.23 13.69
CA PRO A 437 -12.40 22.86 13.70
C PRO A 437 -13.55 22.68 14.69
N HIS A 438 -14.63 22.02 14.27
CA HIS A 438 -15.79 21.70 15.11
C HIS A 438 -15.39 20.84 16.33
N GLY A 439 -16.03 21.04 17.49
CA GLY A 439 -15.78 20.26 18.72
C GLY A 439 -14.69 20.81 19.64
N ALA A 440 -14.26 22.06 19.47
CA ALA A 440 -13.14 22.68 20.21
C ALA A 440 -13.43 23.06 21.68
N ALA A 441 -14.69 22.99 22.14
CA ALA A 441 -15.04 23.12 23.56
C ALA A 441 -16.43 22.51 23.82
N PRO A 442 -16.67 21.88 24.98
CA PRO A 442 -18.04 21.70 25.45
C PRO A 442 -18.63 23.11 25.64
N ASN A 443 -19.66 23.46 24.87
CA ASN A 443 -20.37 24.74 24.85
C ASN A 443 -19.74 25.91 24.03
N SER A 444 -19.28 25.67 22.81
CA SER A 444 -19.02 26.79 21.89
C SER A 444 -20.28 27.17 21.09
N GLU A 445 -20.60 28.48 21.00
CA GLU A 445 -21.75 29.06 20.28
C GLU A 445 -21.89 28.66 18.78
N ASN A 446 -20.90 27.95 18.22
CA ASN A 446 -20.96 27.40 16.87
C ASN A 446 -21.86 26.15 16.74
N ASP A 447 -22.31 25.54 17.84
CA ASP A 447 -23.25 24.40 17.80
C ASP A 447 -24.71 24.83 17.54
N GLU A 448 -25.06 26.12 17.69
CA GLU A 448 -26.45 26.58 17.64
C GLU A 448 -26.91 27.15 16.27
N ARG A 449 -26.02 27.34 15.28
CA ARG A 449 -26.37 28.00 14.00
C ARG A 449 -26.69 27.03 12.85
N LEU A 450 -27.55 26.04 13.09
CA LEU A 450 -28.16 25.21 12.05
C LEU A 450 -29.70 25.21 12.15
N GLU A 451 -30.29 26.40 12.17
CA GLU A 451 -31.67 26.59 11.74
C GLU A 451 -31.73 27.76 10.75
N GLY A 452 -31.98 27.47 9.48
CA GLY A 452 -32.05 28.49 8.43
C GLY A 452 -32.25 27.89 7.04
N THR A 453 -33.50 27.62 6.70
CA THR A 453 -33.97 27.33 5.34
C THR A 453 -33.64 28.49 4.39
N VAL A 454 -32.82 28.25 3.37
CA VAL A 454 -32.62 29.19 2.26
C VAL A 454 -33.59 28.83 1.12
N PRO A 455 -34.48 29.74 0.69
CA PRO A 455 -35.40 29.49 -0.41
C PRO A 455 -34.67 29.63 -1.76
N VAL A 456 -34.80 28.61 -2.62
CA VAL A 456 -34.32 28.62 -4.00
C VAL A 456 -35.44 29.19 -4.90
N PRO A 457 -35.21 30.25 -5.70
CA PRO A 457 -36.19 30.72 -6.67
C PRO A 457 -36.23 29.83 -7.93
N PRO A 458 -37.39 29.68 -8.60
CA PRO A 458 -37.58 28.72 -9.69
C PRO A 458 -37.26 29.31 -11.08
N THR A 459 -36.76 28.48 -12.01
CA THR A 459 -37.02 28.43 -13.49
C THR A 459 -35.94 27.58 -14.22
N THR A 460 -36.03 26.24 -14.23
CA THR A 460 -36.43 25.30 -15.34
C THR A 460 -35.68 25.41 -16.68
N PRO A 461 -35.33 24.27 -17.35
CA PRO A 461 -36.30 23.65 -18.27
C PRO A 461 -36.47 22.13 -18.08
N ALA A 462 -37.53 21.62 -18.70
CA ALA A 462 -38.20 20.35 -18.43
C ALA A 462 -37.28 19.11 -18.39
N ARG A 463 -37.56 18.28 -17.38
CA ARG A 463 -37.19 16.86 -17.27
C ARG A 463 -37.38 16.15 -18.61
N ARG A 464 -36.33 15.51 -19.12
CA ARG A 464 -36.53 14.25 -19.84
C ARG A 464 -36.94 13.19 -18.81
N PRO A 465 -37.93 12.34 -19.08
CA PRO A 465 -38.26 11.25 -18.17
C PRO A 465 -37.01 10.41 -17.93
N VAL A 466 -36.71 10.13 -16.67
CA VAL A 466 -35.86 9.00 -16.31
C VAL A 466 -36.54 7.79 -16.94
N ASP A 467 -35.87 7.12 -17.89
CA ASP A 467 -36.40 5.91 -18.49
C ASP A 467 -36.78 4.96 -17.34
N ARG A 468 -38.05 4.52 -17.33
CA ARG A 468 -38.50 3.46 -16.42
C ARG A 468 -37.58 2.26 -16.62
N PRO A 469 -37.31 1.44 -15.57
CA PRO A 469 -36.61 0.18 -15.76
C PRO A 469 -37.24 -0.56 -16.92
N SER A 470 -36.42 -1.01 -17.86
CA SER A 470 -36.91 -1.73 -19.03
C SER A 470 -37.71 -2.92 -18.55
N GLU A 471 -38.73 -3.35 -19.31
CA GLU A 471 -39.53 -4.53 -18.95
C GLU A 471 -38.66 -5.77 -18.65
N VAL A 472 -37.47 -5.79 -19.27
CA VAL A 472 -36.39 -6.76 -19.09
C VAL A 472 -35.77 -6.69 -17.70
N GLU A 473 -35.45 -5.49 -17.17
CA GLU A 473 -34.87 -5.33 -15.83
C GLU A 473 -35.84 -5.75 -14.73
N ARG A 474 -37.11 -5.39 -14.87
CA ARG A 474 -38.17 -5.79 -13.92
C ARG A 474 -38.40 -7.31 -13.92
N GLN A 475 -38.35 -7.95 -15.09
CA GLN A 475 -38.48 -9.41 -15.18
C GLN A 475 -37.21 -10.15 -14.75
N ALA A 476 -36.02 -9.57 -14.96
CA ALA A 476 -34.78 -10.08 -14.39
C ALA A 476 -34.82 -10.07 -12.85
N GLU A 477 -35.34 -8.98 -12.26
CA GLU A 477 -35.59 -8.89 -10.83
C GLU A 477 -36.59 -9.92 -10.33
N GLN A 478 -37.67 -10.13 -11.09
CA GLN A 478 -38.70 -11.12 -10.77
C GLN A 478 -38.16 -12.55 -10.85
N LEU A 479 -37.42 -12.89 -11.92
CA LEU A 479 -36.72 -14.16 -12.07
C LEU A 479 -35.77 -14.38 -10.88
N TRP A 480 -35.00 -13.37 -10.50
CA TRP A 480 -34.10 -13.50 -9.36
C TRP A 480 -34.81 -13.65 -8.02
N SER A 481 -35.95 -12.98 -7.81
CA SER A 481 -36.76 -13.18 -6.60
C SER A 481 -37.24 -14.62 -6.43
N SER A 482 -37.28 -15.39 -7.54
CA SER A 482 -37.61 -16.82 -7.54
C SER A 482 -36.44 -17.75 -7.17
N PHE A 483 -35.21 -17.23 -7.10
CA PHE A 483 -33.99 -17.93 -6.70
C PHE A 483 -33.43 -17.41 -5.36
N PRO A 484 -34.16 -17.54 -4.22
CA PRO A 484 -33.63 -17.12 -2.93
C PRO A 484 -32.40 -17.96 -2.57
N PRO A 485 -31.28 -17.34 -2.13
CA PRO A 485 -30.08 -18.08 -1.79
C PRO A 485 -30.38 -19.03 -0.62
N LEU A 486 -29.96 -20.29 -0.76
CA LEU A 486 -30.13 -21.35 0.24
C LEU A 486 -29.15 -21.18 1.41
N ARG A 487 -29.19 -20.03 2.09
CA ARG A 487 -28.28 -19.68 3.19
C ARG A 487 -28.41 -20.64 4.37
N ASP A 488 -29.62 -21.18 4.58
CA ASP A 488 -29.90 -22.17 5.62
C ASP A 488 -29.22 -23.53 5.37
N ASP A 489 -28.65 -23.74 4.18
CA ASP A 489 -27.85 -24.92 3.82
C ASP A 489 -26.33 -24.71 3.99
N GLY A 490 -25.92 -23.52 4.42
CA GLY A 490 -24.50 -23.19 4.65
C GLY A 490 -23.69 -22.95 3.38
N LEU A 491 -24.35 -22.64 2.26
CA LEU A 491 -23.71 -22.22 1.01
C LEU A 491 -23.36 -20.73 1.05
N THR A 492 -22.21 -20.38 0.47
CA THR A 492 -21.91 -18.99 0.12
C THR A 492 -22.75 -18.54 -1.08
N ASP A 493 -22.98 -17.23 -1.21
CA ASP A 493 -23.73 -16.67 -2.34
C ASP A 493 -23.02 -16.99 -3.68
N LEU A 494 -21.68 -17.04 -3.72
CA LEU A 494 -20.91 -17.43 -4.91
C LEU A 494 -21.11 -18.92 -5.26
N GLU A 495 -21.03 -19.83 -4.29
CA GLU A 495 -21.25 -21.27 -4.52
C GLU A 495 -22.67 -21.54 -5.04
N TYR A 496 -23.67 -20.80 -4.55
CA TYR A 496 -25.04 -20.90 -5.05
C TYR A 496 -25.15 -20.44 -6.52
N VAL A 497 -24.53 -19.29 -6.83
CA VAL A 497 -24.47 -18.74 -8.19
C VAL A 497 -23.78 -19.70 -9.17
N GLU A 498 -22.75 -20.41 -8.74
CA GLU A 498 -22.10 -21.46 -9.55
C GLU A 498 -23.10 -22.58 -9.93
N GLN A 499 -23.95 -23.02 -9.00
CA GLN A 499 -24.97 -24.06 -9.28
C GLN A 499 -26.02 -23.59 -10.28
N VAL A 500 -26.47 -22.34 -10.15
CA VAL A 500 -27.40 -21.74 -11.11
C VAL A 500 -26.78 -21.71 -12.51
N VAL A 501 -25.49 -21.33 -12.64
CA VAL A 501 -24.80 -21.25 -13.93
C VAL A 501 -24.64 -22.62 -14.60
N TYR A 502 -24.32 -23.68 -13.84
CA TYR A 502 -24.26 -25.02 -14.40
C TYR A 502 -25.61 -25.46 -15.00
N LEU A 503 -26.68 -25.35 -14.20
CA LEU A 503 -28.01 -25.75 -14.61
C LEU A 503 -28.51 -24.90 -15.77
N LEU A 504 -28.27 -23.60 -15.72
CA LEU A 504 -28.60 -22.68 -16.81
C LEU A 504 -27.92 -23.11 -18.11
N PHE A 505 -26.63 -23.45 -18.07
CA PHE A 505 -25.93 -23.95 -19.25
C PHE A 505 -26.54 -25.25 -19.79
N LEU A 506 -26.84 -26.22 -18.92
CA LEU A 506 -27.47 -27.48 -19.31
C LEU A 506 -28.84 -27.24 -19.96
N LYS A 507 -29.62 -26.29 -19.42
CA LYS A 507 -30.92 -25.90 -19.98
C LYS A 507 -30.77 -25.26 -21.36
N VAL A 508 -29.80 -24.35 -21.53
CA VAL A 508 -29.50 -23.73 -22.83
C VAL A 508 -29.08 -24.78 -23.85
N ALA A 509 -28.24 -25.76 -23.47
CA ALA A 509 -27.83 -26.84 -24.35
C ALA A 509 -29.02 -27.73 -24.80
N GLN A 510 -29.97 -27.99 -23.91
CA GLN A 510 -31.21 -28.69 -24.24
C GLN A 510 -32.06 -27.90 -25.24
N GLU A 511 -32.28 -26.61 -25.00
CA GLU A 511 -33.08 -25.77 -25.88
C GLU A 511 -32.47 -25.71 -27.30
N LEU A 512 -31.15 -25.55 -27.39
CA LEU A 512 -30.40 -25.60 -28.64
C LEU A 512 -30.58 -26.91 -29.43
N ARG A 513 -30.60 -28.04 -28.71
CA ARG A 513 -30.82 -29.38 -29.27
C ARG A 513 -32.25 -29.54 -29.80
N ASN A 514 -33.23 -28.97 -29.09
CA ASN A 514 -34.66 -29.14 -29.36
C ASN A 514 -35.23 -28.13 -30.36
N ARG A 515 -34.40 -27.21 -30.88
CA ARG A 515 -34.79 -26.23 -31.88
C ARG A 515 -35.50 -26.83 -33.11
N PRO A 516 -36.52 -26.15 -33.66
CA PRO A 516 -37.12 -26.58 -34.93
C PRO A 516 -36.16 -26.45 -36.12
N LEU A 517 -35.31 -25.42 -36.12
CA LEU A 517 -34.37 -25.09 -37.20
C LEU A 517 -32.97 -24.83 -36.63
N ASN A 518 -31.92 -25.23 -37.36
CA ASN A 518 -30.51 -25.11 -36.94
C ASN A 518 -30.25 -25.74 -35.56
N ARG A 519 -30.64 -27.01 -35.40
CA ARG A 519 -30.36 -27.81 -34.18
C ARG A 519 -28.86 -27.88 -33.93
N VAL A 520 -28.46 -27.65 -32.68
CA VAL A 520 -27.07 -27.77 -32.25
C VAL A 520 -27.03 -28.68 -31.03
N ASP A 521 -26.49 -29.89 -31.20
CA ASP A 521 -26.22 -30.80 -30.07
C ASP A 521 -24.80 -30.59 -29.56
N VAL A 522 -24.68 -29.75 -28.53
CA VAL A 522 -23.40 -29.35 -27.94
C VAL A 522 -22.86 -30.42 -26.98
N LEU A 523 -23.76 -31.16 -26.34
CA LEU A 523 -23.39 -32.14 -25.31
C LEU A 523 -23.32 -33.57 -25.85
N GLY A 524 -23.95 -33.87 -26.99
CA GLY A 524 -24.07 -35.22 -27.53
C GLY A 524 -25.08 -36.09 -26.77
N ARG A 525 -25.76 -35.52 -25.77
CA ARG A 525 -26.74 -36.17 -24.89
C ARG A 525 -27.72 -35.13 -24.35
N ASP A 526 -28.89 -35.59 -23.93
CA ASP A 526 -29.89 -34.70 -23.30
C ASP A 526 -29.68 -34.64 -21.79
N ALA A 527 -28.58 -34.00 -21.39
CA ALA A 527 -28.15 -33.96 -19.99
C ALA A 527 -29.18 -33.28 -19.07
N TRP A 528 -30.02 -32.39 -19.59
CA TRP A 528 -31.07 -31.73 -18.81
C TRP A 528 -32.22 -32.70 -18.49
N ASP A 529 -32.76 -33.38 -19.50
CA ASP A 529 -33.87 -34.31 -19.28
C ASP A 529 -33.45 -35.53 -18.45
N GLU A 530 -32.20 -35.98 -18.58
CA GLU A 530 -31.64 -37.01 -17.70
C GLU A 530 -31.71 -36.62 -16.20
N LEU A 531 -31.46 -35.35 -15.86
CA LEU A 531 -31.60 -34.87 -14.49
C LEU A 531 -33.07 -34.88 -14.04
N GLY A 532 -34.01 -34.57 -14.94
CA GLY A 532 -35.45 -34.59 -14.66
C GLY A 532 -36.03 -35.98 -14.38
N LEU A 533 -35.33 -37.05 -14.77
CA LEU A 533 -35.76 -38.43 -14.58
C LEU A 533 -35.29 -39.06 -13.25
N LEU A 534 -34.46 -38.35 -12.48
CA LEU A 534 -33.82 -38.86 -11.27
C LEU A 534 -34.28 -38.10 -10.03
N GLU A 535 -34.30 -38.76 -8.88
CA GLU A 535 -34.63 -38.15 -7.60
C GLU A 535 -33.64 -38.51 -6.50
N GLY A 536 -33.66 -37.75 -5.40
CA GLY A 536 -32.92 -38.09 -4.20
C GLY A 536 -31.40 -38.25 -4.40
N LYS A 537 -30.85 -39.33 -3.84
CA LYS A 537 -29.40 -39.60 -3.88
C LYS A 537 -28.89 -39.90 -5.28
N ASP A 538 -29.72 -40.51 -6.14
CA ASP A 538 -29.32 -40.86 -7.50
C ASP A 538 -29.20 -39.61 -8.38
N LEU A 539 -30.14 -38.65 -8.23
CA LEU A 539 -30.01 -37.31 -8.83
C LEU A 539 -28.71 -36.61 -8.42
N THR A 540 -28.42 -36.60 -7.12
CA THR A 540 -27.24 -35.91 -6.57
C THR A 540 -25.94 -36.53 -7.07
N ARG A 541 -25.89 -37.87 -7.14
CA ARG A 541 -24.73 -38.62 -7.67
C ARG A 541 -24.56 -38.35 -9.16
N HIS A 542 -25.62 -38.48 -9.96
CA HIS A 542 -25.59 -38.27 -11.41
C HIS A 542 -25.16 -36.85 -11.76
N TYR A 543 -25.73 -35.85 -11.09
CA TYR A 543 -25.35 -34.46 -11.28
C TYR A 543 -23.86 -34.22 -10.99
N GLY A 544 -23.33 -34.78 -9.89
CA GLY A 544 -21.89 -34.70 -9.58
C GLY A 544 -21.01 -35.35 -10.64
N THR A 545 -21.38 -36.54 -11.13
CA THR A 545 -20.67 -37.23 -12.22
C THR A 545 -20.71 -36.43 -13.52
N LEU A 546 -21.88 -35.91 -13.88
CA LEU A 546 -22.07 -35.09 -15.08
C LEU A 546 -21.18 -33.82 -15.04
N LEU A 547 -21.15 -33.11 -13.91
CA LEU A 547 -20.28 -31.93 -13.76
C LEU A 547 -18.80 -32.27 -13.96
N ALA A 548 -18.34 -33.39 -13.41
CA ALA A 548 -16.96 -33.86 -13.59
C ALA A 548 -16.67 -34.23 -15.05
N GLU A 549 -17.57 -34.98 -15.71
CA GLU A 549 -17.44 -35.33 -17.13
C GLU A 549 -17.36 -34.10 -18.05
N LEU A 550 -18.18 -33.08 -17.78
CA LEU A 550 -18.16 -31.84 -18.55
C LEU A 550 -16.90 -31.01 -18.29
N GLY A 551 -16.34 -31.08 -17.08
CA GLY A 551 -15.11 -30.38 -16.72
C GLY A 551 -13.86 -30.88 -17.44
N GLU A 552 -13.86 -32.13 -17.90
CA GLU A 552 -12.79 -32.74 -18.71
C GLU A 552 -12.86 -32.38 -20.20
N ARG A 553 -13.92 -31.68 -20.64
CA ARG A 553 -14.04 -31.23 -22.03
C ARG A 553 -13.08 -30.07 -22.34
N GLY A 554 -12.83 -29.83 -23.62
CA GLY A 554 -12.14 -28.63 -24.10
C GLY A 554 -13.09 -27.43 -24.29
N GLY A 555 -12.52 -26.31 -24.75
CA GLY A 555 -13.29 -25.14 -25.18
C GLY A 555 -14.12 -24.46 -24.08
N VAL A 556 -15.23 -23.86 -24.48
CA VAL A 556 -16.16 -23.13 -23.60
C VAL A 556 -16.78 -24.04 -22.55
N ILE A 557 -17.17 -25.27 -22.95
CA ILE A 557 -17.78 -26.26 -22.03
C ILE A 557 -16.80 -26.61 -20.92
N GLY A 558 -15.58 -27.00 -21.29
CA GLY A 558 -14.53 -27.30 -20.32
C GLY A 558 -14.26 -26.17 -19.35
N ARG A 559 -14.23 -24.93 -19.84
CA ARG A 559 -14.02 -23.74 -18.99
C ARG A 559 -15.19 -23.51 -18.04
N ILE A 560 -16.42 -23.66 -18.49
CA ILE A 560 -17.60 -23.53 -17.63
C ILE A 560 -17.61 -24.63 -16.56
N PHE A 561 -17.21 -25.85 -16.86
CA PHE A 561 -17.27 -26.96 -15.89
C PHE A 561 -15.92 -27.28 -15.23
N HIS A 562 -14.89 -26.45 -15.43
CA HIS A 562 -13.57 -26.71 -14.85
C HIS A 562 -13.64 -26.76 -13.32
N ASN A 563 -13.13 -27.85 -12.74
CA ASN A 563 -13.21 -28.16 -11.31
C ASN A 563 -14.63 -28.05 -10.72
N ALA A 564 -15.67 -28.26 -11.54
CA ALA A 564 -17.05 -28.14 -11.10
C ALA A 564 -17.42 -29.19 -10.05
N ARG A 565 -18.14 -28.75 -9.02
CA ARG A 565 -18.62 -29.62 -7.93
C ARG A 565 -20.06 -29.26 -7.59
N ASN A 566 -20.83 -30.29 -7.24
CA ASN A 566 -22.11 -30.08 -6.60
C ASN A 566 -21.89 -29.68 -5.14
N THR A 567 -22.27 -28.46 -4.78
CA THR A 567 -22.18 -27.94 -3.40
C THR A 567 -23.51 -28.06 -2.63
N LEU A 568 -24.60 -28.45 -3.31
CA LEU A 568 -25.91 -28.63 -2.70
C LEU A 568 -25.95 -29.92 -1.89
N ARG A 569 -26.06 -29.78 -0.57
CA ARG A 569 -26.01 -30.92 0.37
C ARG A 569 -27.31 -31.73 0.37
N ARG A 570 -28.45 -31.08 0.14
CA ARG A 570 -29.78 -31.69 0.20
C ARG A 570 -30.31 -31.95 -1.22
N PRO A 571 -30.68 -33.19 -1.58
CA PRO A 571 -31.23 -33.50 -2.90
C PRO A 571 -32.47 -32.68 -3.28
N VAL A 572 -33.34 -32.39 -2.29
CA VAL A 572 -34.56 -31.58 -2.49
C VAL A 572 -34.22 -30.19 -3.01
N HIS A 573 -33.11 -29.61 -2.57
CA HIS A 573 -32.69 -28.28 -3.02
C HIS A 573 -32.17 -28.27 -4.45
N LEU A 574 -31.43 -29.32 -4.85
CA LEU A 574 -31.06 -29.50 -6.25
C LEU A 574 -32.29 -29.70 -7.13
N GLN A 575 -33.26 -30.50 -6.69
CA GLN A 575 -34.50 -30.74 -7.42
C GLN A 575 -35.34 -29.45 -7.57
N ASN A 576 -35.48 -28.68 -6.50
CA ASN A 576 -36.13 -27.37 -6.52
C ASN A 576 -35.42 -26.41 -7.48
N LEU A 577 -34.08 -26.39 -7.47
CA LEU A 577 -33.31 -25.50 -8.34
C LEU A 577 -33.47 -25.90 -9.83
N ILE A 578 -33.46 -27.20 -10.14
CA ILE A 578 -33.74 -27.70 -11.50
C ILE A 578 -35.13 -27.28 -11.95
N GLN A 579 -36.15 -27.45 -11.10
CA GLN A 579 -37.52 -27.02 -11.40
C GLN A 579 -37.62 -25.51 -11.62
N GLN A 580 -36.96 -24.71 -10.79
CA GLN A 580 -36.95 -23.25 -10.91
C GLN A 580 -36.27 -22.78 -12.20
N VAL A 581 -35.08 -23.32 -12.53
CA VAL A 581 -34.39 -23.00 -13.79
C VAL A 581 -35.20 -23.46 -15.00
N GLY A 582 -35.87 -24.61 -14.91
CA GLY A 582 -36.72 -25.15 -15.98
C GLY A 582 -38.02 -24.37 -16.19
N ALA A 583 -38.65 -23.87 -15.12
CA ALA A 583 -39.86 -23.05 -15.18
C ALA A 583 -39.57 -21.56 -15.48
N GLY A 584 -38.31 -21.14 -15.28
CA GLY A 584 -37.93 -19.75 -15.13
C GLY A 584 -38.03 -18.86 -16.36
N LEU A 585 -37.78 -19.36 -17.58
CA LEU A 585 -37.96 -18.69 -18.88
C LEU A 585 -37.37 -19.60 -19.99
N SER A 586 -37.85 -19.48 -21.24
CA SER A 586 -37.15 -20.04 -22.40
C SER A 586 -35.92 -19.17 -22.70
N TRP A 587 -34.74 -19.65 -22.34
CA TRP A 587 -33.51 -18.87 -22.38
C TRP A 587 -33.03 -18.59 -23.80
N TRP A 588 -33.40 -19.40 -24.79
CA TRP A 588 -32.69 -19.46 -26.06
C TRP A 588 -33.52 -19.28 -27.34
N ASP A 589 -34.85 -19.25 -27.30
CA ASP A 589 -35.65 -19.12 -28.55
C ASP A 589 -36.72 -18.02 -28.55
N GLU A 590 -37.35 -17.69 -27.42
CA GLU A 590 -38.48 -16.74 -27.45
C GLU A 590 -38.04 -15.26 -27.39
N ARG A 591 -36.93 -14.95 -26.70
CA ARG A 591 -36.45 -13.58 -26.44
C ARG A 591 -34.91 -13.49 -26.42
N PRO A 592 -34.22 -13.61 -27.56
CA PRO A 592 -32.76 -13.50 -27.62
C PRO A 592 -32.18 -12.25 -26.97
N GLU A 593 -32.92 -11.14 -27.04
CA GLU A 593 -32.56 -9.83 -26.52
C GLU A 593 -32.53 -9.75 -24.98
N TRP A 594 -33.05 -10.76 -24.26
CA TRP A 594 -33.11 -10.74 -22.79
C TRP A 594 -31.96 -11.47 -22.10
N ARG A 595 -31.28 -12.38 -22.79
CA ARG A 595 -30.28 -13.30 -22.20
C ARG A 595 -29.18 -12.55 -21.45
N ALA A 596 -28.57 -11.63 -22.17
CA ALA A 596 -27.44 -10.83 -21.74
C ALA A 596 -27.82 -9.85 -20.61
N PRO A 597 -28.86 -9.01 -20.78
CA PRO A 597 -29.30 -8.09 -19.72
C PRO A 597 -29.72 -8.77 -18.41
N VAL A 598 -30.45 -9.90 -18.49
CA VAL A 598 -30.89 -10.66 -17.31
C VAL A 598 -29.68 -11.22 -16.56
N PHE A 599 -28.71 -11.79 -17.28
CA PHE A 599 -27.50 -12.34 -16.65
C PHE A 599 -26.59 -11.24 -16.08
N ASP A 600 -26.47 -10.09 -16.76
CA ASP A 600 -25.72 -8.95 -16.24
C ASP A 600 -26.32 -8.40 -14.94
N ALA A 601 -27.66 -8.31 -14.85
CA ALA A 601 -28.37 -7.91 -13.64
C ALA A 601 -28.14 -8.93 -12.50
N PHE A 602 -28.15 -10.22 -12.83
CA PHE A 602 -27.82 -11.30 -11.91
C PHE A 602 -26.39 -11.15 -11.34
N LEU A 603 -25.39 -10.90 -12.20
CA LEU A 603 -24.01 -10.69 -11.77
C LEU A 603 -23.86 -9.44 -10.89
N ALA A 604 -24.48 -8.32 -11.28
CA ALA A 604 -24.41 -7.07 -10.53
C ALA A 604 -24.95 -7.22 -9.10
N ARG A 605 -26.08 -7.90 -8.93
CA ARG A 605 -26.71 -8.11 -7.62
C ARG A 605 -25.91 -9.08 -6.74
N SER A 606 -25.28 -10.10 -7.34
CA SER A 606 -24.38 -11.02 -6.62
C SER A 606 -23.14 -10.27 -6.08
N GLY A 607 -22.60 -9.33 -6.85
CA GLY A 607 -21.49 -8.46 -6.44
C GLY A 607 -21.85 -7.52 -5.29
N GLN A 608 -23.04 -6.90 -5.34
CA GLN A 608 -23.50 -5.90 -4.34
C GLN A 608 -23.86 -6.49 -2.97
N ARG A 609 -24.31 -7.75 -2.89
CA ARG A 609 -24.77 -8.37 -1.62
C ARG A 609 -23.63 -8.89 -0.71
N HIS A 610 -22.40 -9.00 -1.22
CA HIS A 610 -21.27 -9.49 -0.45
C HIS A 610 -20.65 -8.39 0.45
N ARG A 611 -21.22 -8.19 1.64
CA ARG A 611 -20.50 -7.55 2.76
C ARG A 611 -19.42 -8.51 3.29
N GLY A 612 -18.28 -8.61 2.59
CA GLY A 612 -17.16 -9.45 3.03
C GLY A 612 -16.24 -10.06 1.98
N GLY A 613 -16.29 -9.63 0.70
CA GLY A 613 -15.25 -10.02 -0.28
C GLY A 613 -15.68 -10.25 -1.71
N GLY A 614 -16.97 -10.20 -2.06
CA GLY A 614 -17.45 -10.39 -3.44
C GLY A 614 -17.31 -9.17 -4.34
N GLY A 615 -17.32 -7.95 -3.77
CA GLY A 615 -17.12 -6.70 -4.52
C GLY A 615 -15.74 -6.54 -5.16
N GLN A 616 -14.76 -7.40 -4.82
CA GLN A 616 -13.42 -7.38 -5.42
C GLN A 616 -13.37 -7.94 -6.85
N TYR A 617 -14.44 -8.60 -7.31
CA TYR A 617 -14.53 -9.25 -8.63
C TYR A 617 -15.50 -8.54 -9.59
N PHE A 618 -16.05 -7.39 -9.19
CA PHE A 618 -17.09 -6.68 -9.93
C PHE A 618 -16.79 -5.18 -10.05
N THR A 619 -16.72 -4.69 -11.29
CA THR A 619 -16.60 -3.27 -11.60
C THR A 619 -17.97 -2.66 -11.89
N HIS A 620 -18.26 -1.48 -11.33
CA HIS A 620 -19.53 -0.78 -11.58
C HIS A 620 -19.75 -0.52 -13.08
N ARG A 621 -20.95 -0.80 -13.58
CA ARG A 621 -21.26 -0.78 -15.02
C ARG A 621 -21.11 0.61 -15.64
N ALA A 622 -21.59 1.65 -14.94
CA ALA A 622 -21.44 3.02 -15.41
C ALA A 622 -19.97 3.41 -15.66
N LEU A 623 -19.04 2.94 -14.81
CA LEU A 623 -17.61 3.18 -14.99
C LEU A 623 -17.04 2.39 -16.18
N VAL A 624 -17.42 1.12 -16.32
CA VAL A 624 -17.03 0.30 -17.48
C VAL A 624 -17.47 0.96 -18.77
N ASP A 625 -18.73 1.42 -18.83
CA ASP A 625 -19.31 2.06 -20.01
C ASP A 625 -18.59 3.39 -20.34
N ALA A 626 -18.24 4.19 -19.33
CA ALA A 626 -17.46 5.41 -19.51
C ALA A 626 -16.04 5.11 -20.04
N ILE A 627 -15.35 4.12 -19.47
CA ILE A 627 -14.00 3.71 -19.92
C ILE A 627 -14.03 3.19 -21.36
N VAL A 628 -14.99 2.34 -21.71
CA VAL A 628 -15.15 1.80 -23.07
C VAL A 628 -15.49 2.93 -24.05
N SER A 629 -16.33 3.87 -23.66
CA SER A 629 -16.66 5.06 -24.47
C SER A 629 -15.43 5.95 -24.72
N CYS A 630 -14.57 6.12 -23.73
CA CYS A 630 -13.31 6.87 -23.86
C CYS A 630 -12.28 6.15 -24.75
N THR A 631 -12.17 4.83 -24.63
CA THR A 631 -11.15 4.03 -25.33
C THR A 631 -11.55 3.59 -26.73
N ARG A 632 -12.85 3.60 -27.06
CA ARG A 632 -13.42 3.35 -28.40
C ARG A 632 -12.88 2.09 -29.08
N PRO A 633 -13.14 0.89 -28.53
CA PRO A 633 -12.72 -0.35 -29.16
C PRO A 633 -13.31 -0.50 -30.57
N THR A 634 -12.54 -1.10 -31.47
CA THR A 634 -12.85 -1.28 -32.89
C THR A 634 -12.70 -2.74 -33.31
N VAL A 635 -13.17 -3.07 -34.51
CA VAL A 635 -13.04 -4.43 -35.08
C VAL A 635 -11.60 -4.88 -35.30
N GLU A 636 -10.65 -3.94 -35.37
CA GLU A 636 -9.23 -4.28 -35.51
C GLU A 636 -8.53 -4.53 -34.18
N ASP A 637 -9.17 -4.19 -33.06
CA ASP A 637 -8.53 -4.28 -31.76
C ASP A 637 -8.35 -5.73 -31.30
N THR A 638 -7.18 -6.00 -30.71
CA THR A 638 -6.98 -7.15 -29.82
C THR A 638 -7.09 -6.65 -28.39
N ILE A 639 -8.18 -7.04 -27.71
CA ILE A 639 -8.61 -6.54 -26.41
C ILE A 639 -8.28 -7.58 -25.34
N LEU A 640 -7.47 -7.19 -24.36
CA LEU A 640 -7.13 -8.04 -23.24
C LEU A 640 -7.57 -7.43 -21.91
N ASP A 641 -8.05 -8.28 -21.00
CA ASP A 641 -8.25 -7.95 -19.58
C ASP A 641 -7.47 -8.94 -18.71
N PRO A 642 -6.38 -8.51 -18.03
CA PRO A 642 -5.56 -9.38 -17.18
C PRO A 642 -6.18 -9.65 -15.79
N ALA A 643 -7.31 -9.03 -15.45
CA ALA A 643 -8.03 -9.24 -14.20
C ALA A 643 -9.53 -9.25 -14.51
N ALA A 644 -9.95 -10.21 -15.33
CA ALA A 644 -11.21 -10.15 -16.06
C ALA A 644 -12.45 -10.13 -15.16
N GLY A 645 -12.37 -10.64 -13.93
CA GLY A 645 -13.53 -10.73 -13.04
C GLY A 645 -14.67 -11.45 -13.73
N THR A 646 -15.86 -10.83 -13.75
CA THR A 646 -17.05 -11.37 -14.45
C THR A 646 -17.11 -11.04 -15.96
N GLY A 647 -16.03 -10.52 -16.55
CA GLY A 647 -15.91 -10.24 -17.98
C GLY A 647 -16.52 -8.92 -18.43
N GLY A 648 -16.81 -7.99 -17.51
CA GLY A 648 -17.52 -6.74 -17.78
C GLY A 648 -16.90 -5.88 -18.89
N PHE A 649 -15.59 -5.63 -18.83
CA PHE A 649 -14.88 -4.86 -19.88
C PHE A 649 -14.93 -5.54 -21.25
N LEU A 650 -14.80 -6.86 -21.28
CA LEU A 650 -14.76 -7.65 -22.51
C LEU A 650 -16.11 -7.62 -23.23
N VAL A 651 -17.18 -7.87 -22.48
CA VAL A 651 -18.56 -7.80 -22.97
C VAL A 651 -18.90 -6.40 -23.47
N ARG A 652 -18.65 -5.36 -22.66
CA ARG A 652 -18.97 -3.98 -23.05
C ARG A 652 -18.17 -3.51 -24.26
N SER A 653 -16.93 -3.98 -24.40
CA SER A 653 -16.12 -3.70 -25.59
C SER A 653 -16.73 -4.34 -26.84
N PHE A 654 -17.16 -5.61 -26.76
CA PHE A 654 -17.82 -6.29 -27.87
C PHE A 654 -19.12 -5.58 -28.27
N GLU A 655 -19.98 -5.23 -27.30
CA GLU A 655 -21.22 -4.48 -27.55
C GLU A 655 -20.96 -3.11 -28.18
N HIS A 656 -19.90 -2.42 -27.75
CA HIS A 656 -19.50 -1.14 -28.34
C HIS A 656 -19.09 -1.33 -29.81
N ILE A 657 -18.27 -2.33 -30.11
CA ILE A 657 -17.86 -2.65 -31.48
C ILE A 657 -19.09 -3.00 -32.32
N ALA A 658 -19.97 -3.88 -31.85
CA ALA A 658 -21.16 -4.32 -32.55
C ALA A 658 -22.10 -3.15 -32.93
N ARG A 659 -22.27 -2.18 -32.01
CA ARG A 659 -23.07 -0.97 -32.26
C ARG A 659 -22.44 0.02 -33.23
N HIS A 660 -21.12 -0.02 -33.40
CA HIS A 660 -20.37 0.96 -34.21
C HIS A 660 -19.61 0.29 -35.36
N LEU A 661 -20.06 -0.87 -35.84
CA LEU A 661 -19.43 -1.57 -36.96
C LEU A 661 -19.40 -0.66 -38.19
N PRO A 662 -18.23 -0.42 -38.80
CA PRO A 662 -18.15 0.38 -40.01
C PRO A 662 -18.82 -0.37 -41.19
N PRO A 663 -19.34 0.34 -42.20
CA PRO A 663 -19.79 -0.29 -43.43
C PRO A 663 -18.66 -1.12 -44.06
N GLY A 664 -18.97 -2.33 -44.53
CA GLY A 664 -18.00 -3.18 -45.25
C GLY A 664 -17.14 -4.11 -44.38
N VAL A 665 -17.51 -4.38 -43.11
CA VAL A 665 -16.80 -5.39 -42.30
C VAL A 665 -16.82 -6.76 -42.98
N SER A 666 -15.62 -7.25 -43.32
CA SER A 666 -15.40 -8.54 -43.97
C SER A 666 -15.77 -9.71 -43.05
N PRO A 667 -16.10 -10.89 -43.62
CA PRO A 667 -16.33 -12.10 -42.82
C PRO A 667 -15.16 -12.45 -41.91
N THR A 668 -13.91 -12.26 -42.37
CA THR A 668 -12.70 -12.51 -41.59
C THR A 668 -12.55 -11.57 -40.40
N GLN A 669 -12.94 -10.30 -40.54
CA GLN A 669 -12.97 -9.35 -39.42
C GLN A 669 -14.03 -9.72 -38.37
N ARG A 670 -15.23 -10.16 -38.81
CA ARG A 670 -16.26 -10.67 -37.87
C ARG A 670 -15.84 -11.95 -37.18
N GLU A 671 -15.16 -12.83 -37.91
CA GLU A 671 -14.61 -14.07 -37.38
C GLU A 671 -13.51 -13.78 -36.35
N ARG A 672 -12.62 -12.81 -36.58
CA ARG A 672 -11.62 -12.36 -35.59
C ARG A 672 -12.27 -11.89 -34.28
N LEU A 673 -13.36 -11.13 -34.36
CA LEU A 673 -14.11 -10.70 -33.17
C LEU A 673 -14.72 -11.88 -32.40
N SER A 674 -15.26 -12.85 -33.11
CA SER A 674 -15.90 -14.04 -32.53
C SER A 674 -14.88 -15.11 -32.11
N HIS A 675 -13.64 -15.03 -32.61
CA HIS A 675 -12.54 -15.97 -32.36
C HIS A 675 -11.25 -15.25 -31.99
N GLY A 676 -11.18 -14.87 -30.72
CA GLY A 676 -9.90 -14.68 -30.03
C GLY A 676 -9.26 -13.30 -30.12
N ALA A 677 -9.94 -12.29 -30.68
CA ALA A 677 -9.56 -10.89 -30.54
C ALA A 677 -9.83 -10.34 -29.13
N ILE A 678 -10.87 -10.83 -28.45
CA ILE A 678 -11.25 -10.44 -27.08
C ILE A 678 -10.89 -11.59 -26.13
N ARG A 679 -10.06 -11.33 -25.12
CA ARG A 679 -9.63 -12.35 -24.14
C ARG A 679 -9.46 -11.80 -22.74
N GLY A 680 -9.67 -12.67 -21.76
CA GLY A 680 -9.49 -12.35 -20.34
C GLY A 680 -8.59 -13.35 -19.64
N THR A 681 -7.99 -12.92 -18.55
CA THR A 681 -7.33 -13.79 -17.57
C THR A 681 -7.95 -13.56 -16.21
N GLU A 682 -8.33 -14.64 -15.54
CA GLU A 682 -8.91 -14.63 -14.21
C GLU A 682 -8.22 -15.68 -13.33
N LEU A 683 -8.02 -15.38 -12.05
CA LEU A 683 -7.31 -16.27 -11.14
C LEU A 683 -8.24 -17.33 -10.53
N VAL A 684 -9.51 -16.99 -10.30
CA VAL A 684 -10.46 -17.84 -9.58
C VAL A 684 -11.38 -18.57 -10.55
N ASP A 685 -11.40 -19.90 -10.50
CA ASP A 685 -12.24 -20.75 -11.35
C ASP A 685 -13.72 -20.36 -11.36
N ALA A 686 -14.29 -20.15 -10.17
CA ALA A 686 -15.69 -19.73 -10.01
C ALA A 686 -15.97 -18.45 -10.80
N THR A 687 -15.13 -17.42 -10.65
CA THR A 687 -15.26 -16.13 -11.33
C THR A 687 -15.05 -16.27 -12.83
N ALA A 688 -14.07 -17.05 -13.27
CA ALA A 688 -13.79 -17.30 -14.68
C ALA A 688 -14.95 -18.02 -15.39
N ARG A 689 -15.64 -18.92 -14.69
CA ARG A 689 -16.86 -19.56 -15.17
C ARG A 689 -17.98 -18.56 -15.39
N LEU A 690 -18.20 -17.65 -14.44
CA LEU A 690 -19.18 -16.58 -14.59
C LEU A 690 -18.85 -15.70 -15.80
N ALA A 691 -17.59 -15.32 -15.97
CA ALA A 691 -17.15 -14.55 -17.14
C ALA A 691 -17.37 -15.31 -18.44
N THR A 692 -17.01 -16.58 -18.51
CA THR A 692 -17.19 -17.41 -19.71
C THR A 692 -18.66 -17.54 -20.08
N MET A 693 -19.53 -17.77 -19.08
CA MET A 693 -20.97 -17.77 -19.31
C MET A 693 -21.48 -16.40 -19.77
N ASN A 694 -20.95 -15.31 -19.20
CA ASN A 694 -21.33 -13.95 -19.58
C ASN A 694 -20.96 -13.68 -21.05
N LEU A 695 -19.70 -13.94 -21.43
CA LEU A 695 -19.21 -13.79 -22.80
C LEU A 695 -20.03 -14.63 -23.80
N LEU A 696 -20.37 -15.86 -23.43
CA LEU A 696 -21.23 -16.74 -24.23
C LEU A 696 -22.62 -16.14 -24.46
N LEU A 697 -23.30 -15.68 -23.41
CA LEU A 697 -24.66 -15.13 -23.50
C LEU A 697 -24.72 -13.82 -24.30
N HIS A 698 -23.63 -13.05 -24.29
CA HIS A 698 -23.46 -11.84 -25.09
C HIS A 698 -23.00 -12.11 -26.53
N GLY A 699 -22.74 -13.38 -26.89
CA GLY A 699 -22.31 -13.76 -28.24
C GLY A 699 -20.86 -13.39 -28.57
N VAL A 700 -20.05 -13.08 -27.55
CA VAL A 700 -18.60 -12.88 -27.69
C VAL A 700 -17.91 -14.20 -28.03
N GLU A 701 -18.41 -15.30 -27.47
CA GLU A 701 -17.90 -16.66 -27.66
C GLU A 701 -18.93 -17.58 -28.30
N ARG A 702 -18.42 -18.62 -28.97
CA ARG A 702 -19.25 -19.68 -29.55
C ARG A 702 -19.06 -21.00 -28.80
N LEU A 703 -20.15 -21.75 -28.67
CA LEU A 703 -20.18 -23.06 -28.00
C LEU A 703 -19.31 -24.12 -28.70
N ASP A 704 -19.14 -24.01 -30.02
CA ASP A 704 -18.31 -24.88 -30.86
C ASP A 704 -16.85 -24.41 -30.95
N GLY A 705 -16.47 -23.38 -30.19
CA GLY A 705 -15.10 -22.86 -30.15
C GLY A 705 -14.10 -23.86 -29.55
N ASP A 706 -12.92 -23.93 -30.17
CA ASP A 706 -11.81 -24.79 -29.74
C ASP A 706 -11.19 -24.34 -28.40
N ARG A 707 -11.35 -23.06 -28.04
CA ARG A 707 -10.80 -22.44 -26.83
C ARG A 707 -11.72 -21.37 -26.25
N ALA A 708 -11.81 -21.34 -24.93
CA ALA A 708 -12.44 -20.24 -24.22
C ALA A 708 -11.55 -18.97 -24.24
N ALA A 709 -12.18 -17.80 -24.29
CA ALA A 709 -11.62 -16.47 -24.25
C ALA A 709 -11.07 -16.13 -22.86
N ILE A 710 -11.66 -16.71 -21.81
CA ILE A 710 -11.18 -16.59 -20.44
C ILE A 710 -10.22 -17.74 -20.12
N GLU A 711 -9.01 -17.37 -19.71
CA GLU A 711 -8.00 -18.31 -19.22
C GLU A 711 -7.89 -18.22 -17.70
N VAL A 712 -7.91 -19.37 -17.02
CA VAL A 712 -7.67 -19.43 -15.57
C VAL A 712 -6.18 -19.55 -15.31
N ARG A 713 -5.57 -18.50 -14.78
CA ARG A 713 -4.14 -18.46 -14.39
C ARG A 713 -3.84 -17.22 -13.56
N ASP A 714 -2.66 -17.21 -12.95
CA ASP A 714 -2.08 -16.01 -12.37
C ASP A 714 -1.43 -15.14 -13.45
N SER A 715 -2.03 -13.97 -13.73
CA SER A 715 -1.52 -12.98 -14.69
C SER A 715 -0.10 -12.51 -14.39
N LEU A 716 0.29 -12.45 -13.12
CA LEU A 716 1.61 -11.96 -12.71
C LEU A 716 2.68 -13.05 -12.75
N ALA A 717 2.29 -14.33 -12.80
CA ALA A 717 3.23 -15.44 -12.65
C ALA A 717 4.21 -15.61 -13.82
N VAL A 718 3.79 -15.30 -15.05
CA VAL A 718 4.60 -15.55 -16.25
C VAL A 718 4.58 -14.35 -17.19
N ARG A 719 5.70 -14.15 -17.90
CA ARG A 719 5.81 -13.16 -18.96
C ARG A 719 4.73 -13.42 -20.04
N PRO A 720 4.05 -12.37 -20.55
CA PRO A 720 3.12 -12.52 -21.67
C PRO A 720 3.76 -13.23 -22.86
N GLY A 721 2.96 -14.07 -23.53
CA GLY A 721 3.34 -14.75 -24.78
C GLY A 721 3.63 -13.77 -25.93
N ARG A 722 3.81 -14.25 -27.17
CA ARG A 722 4.16 -13.37 -28.30
C ARG A 722 3.05 -12.39 -28.72
N ARG A 723 1.79 -12.71 -28.42
CA ARG A 723 0.66 -11.84 -28.78
C ARG A 723 0.67 -10.59 -27.90
N ARG A 724 0.49 -9.44 -28.54
CA ARG A 724 0.36 -8.13 -27.88
C ARG A 724 -1.04 -7.59 -28.12
N ALA A 725 -1.48 -6.72 -27.22
CA ALA A 725 -2.79 -6.09 -27.27
C ALA A 725 -2.70 -4.68 -27.84
N THR A 726 -3.66 -4.32 -28.67
CA THR A 726 -3.90 -2.92 -29.07
C THR A 726 -4.69 -2.17 -28.00
N LEU A 727 -5.48 -2.89 -27.19
CA LEU A 727 -6.26 -2.34 -26.09
C LEU A 727 -6.19 -3.24 -24.85
N VAL A 728 -5.86 -2.66 -23.70
CA VAL A 728 -5.95 -3.34 -22.39
C VAL A 728 -6.86 -2.56 -21.46
N LEU A 729 -7.90 -3.21 -20.95
CA LEU A 729 -8.83 -2.65 -19.97
C LEU A 729 -8.74 -3.51 -18.70
N ALA A 730 -8.57 -2.89 -17.53
CA ALA A 730 -8.37 -3.64 -16.30
C ALA A 730 -8.88 -2.92 -15.06
N ASP A 731 -9.48 -3.69 -14.15
CA ASP A 731 -9.75 -3.31 -12.76
C ASP A 731 -9.07 -4.33 -11.82
N PRO A 732 -7.76 -4.19 -11.55
CA PRO A 732 -7.01 -5.13 -10.74
C PRO A 732 -7.51 -5.19 -9.28
N PRO A 733 -7.36 -6.35 -8.60
CA PRO A 733 -7.83 -6.51 -7.23
C PRO A 733 -7.17 -5.50 -6.26
N LEU A 734 -7.94 -4.97 -5.32
CA LEU A 734 -7.50 -3.94 -4.34
C LEU A 734 -6.78 -4.50 -3.10
N GLY A 735 -6.97 -5.79 -2.80
CA GLY A 735 -6.33 -6.47 -1.66
C GLY A 735 -4.92 -7.01 -1.97
N GLN A 736 -4.21 -7.48 -0.95
CA GLN A 736 -2.97 -8.25 -1.11
C GLN A 736 -3.30 -9.75 -1.32
N ARG A 737 -2.78 -10.39 -2.38
CA ARG A 737 -2.57 -11.87 -2.48
C ARG A 737 -1.06 -12.15 -2.54
N ARG A 738 -0.51 -13.18 -1.86
CA ARG A 738 -0.68 -14.65 -1.98
C ARG A 738 -0.38 -15.24 -3.37
N SER A 739 0.24 -14.52 -4.29
CA SER A 739 0.89 -15.14 -5.45
C SER A 739 2.32 -15.54 -5.07
N ALA A 740 2.51 -16.81 -4.76
CA ALA A 740 3.82 -17.41 -4.57
C ALA A 740 4.43 -17.69 -5.95
N VAL A 741 5.05 -16.68 -6.57
CA VAL A 741 6.17 -16.97 -7.47
C VAL A 741 7.41 -16.64 -6.67
N PRO A 742 8.06 -17.64 -6.05
CA PRO A 742 9.30 -17.39 -5.36
C PRO A 742 10.32 -16.88 -6.39
N SER A 743 11.01 -15.79 -6.04
CA SER A 743 12.10 -15.20 -6.83
C SER A 743 13.24 -16.19 -7.14
N THR A 744 13.23 -17.34 -6.46
CA THR A 744 14.08 -18.51 -6.67
C THR A 744 13.17 -19.70 -6.95
N GLY A 745 13.35 -20.45 -8.04
CA GLY A 745 12.50 -21.59 -8.43
C GLY A 745 12.58 -22.81 -7.50
N ALA A 746 12.77 -22.63 -6.18
CA ALA A 746 12.76 -23.67 -5.17
C ALA A 746 11.40 -23.71 -4.46
N PRO A 747 10.79 -24.89 -4.26
CA PRO A 747 9.56 -25.03 -3.51
C PRO A 747 9.83 -24.78 -2.02
N GLY A 748 9.39 -23.64 -1.51
CA GLY A 748 9.43 -23.23 -0.10
C GLY A 748 8.41 -22.14 0.17
N LEU A 749 7.87 -22.07 1.39
CA LEU A 749 6.96 -21.01 1.82
C LEU A 749 7.68 -19.65 1.82
N PRO A 750 7.10 -18.57 1.24
CA PRO A 750 7.74 -17.27 1.19
C PRO A 750 7.85 -16.67 2.61
N SER A 751 9.05 -16.26 3.00
CA SER A 751 9.42 -15.99 4.40
C SER A 751 9.88 -14.54 4.65
N THR A 752 9.83 -13.67 3.63
CA THR A 752 10.15 -12.22 3.68
C THR A 752 9.34 -11.41 2.66
N GLU A 753 9.27 -10.07 2.82
CA GLU A 753 8.66 -9.14 1.85
C GLU A 753 9.37 -9.15 0.47
N GLU A 754 10.63 -9.60 0.42
CA GLU A 754 11.42 -9.81 -0.81
C GLU A 754 11.02 -11.11 -1.54
N ASP A 755 10.60 -12.14 -0.79
CA ASP A 755 10.00 -13.36 -1.35
C ASP A 755 8.58 -13.12 -1.91
N LEU A 756 7.90 -12.06 -1.45
CA LEU A 756 6.61 -11.60 -1.96
C LEU A 756 6.75 -10.58 -3.11
N ALA A 757 7.95 -10.03 -3.33
CA ALA A 757 8.19 -9.08 -4.40
C ALA A 757 8.27 -9.82 -5.75
N ILE A 758 7.41 -9.44 -6.69
CA ILE A 758 7.39 -10.08 -8.01
C ILE A 758 8.54 -9.50 -8.84
N ALA A 759 9.61 -10.28 -8.98
CA ALA A 759 10.77 -9.93 -9.78
C ALA A 759 10.65 -10.55 -11.18
N ARG A 760 9.94 -9.89 -12.09
CA ARG A 760 9.97 -10.28 -13.51
C ARG A 760 11.03 -9.49 -14.30
N PRO A 761 11.82 -10.13 -15.18
CA PRO A 761 12.83 -9.44 -15.98
C PRO A 761 12.28 -8.34 -16.90
N ASP A 762 11.00 -8.40 -17.26
CA ASP A 762 10.31 -7.43 -18.11
C ASP A 762 9.62 -6.30 -17.32
N PHE A 763 9.66 -6.35 -15.99
CA PHE A 763 9.18 -5.25 -15.13
C PHE A 763 10.27 -4.21 -14.91
N TRP A 764 9.84 -2.96 -14.69
CA TRP A 764 10.75 -1.86 -14.40
C TRP A 764 11.30 -1.92 -12.97
N ALA A 765 10.51 -2.42 -12.02
CA ALA A 765 10.87 -2.54 -10.62
C ALA A 765 10.24 -3.79 -9.98
N ALA A 766 11.00 -4.48 -9.13
CA ALA A 766 10.47 -5.52 -8.26
C ALA A 766 9.71 -4.87 -7.08
N THR A 767 8.50 -5.34 -6.81
CA THR A 767 7.68 -4.81 -5.72
C THR A 767 6.68 -5.85 -5.22
N SER A 768 6.35 -5.78 -3.93
CA SER A 768 5.25 -6.52 -3.29
C SER A 768 3.89 -5.84 -3.52
N HIS A 769 3.87 -4.62 -4.05
CA HIS A 769 2.63 -3.86 -4.30
C HIS A 769 1.92 -4.39 -5.54
N GLN A 770 0.83 -5.14 -5.33
CA GLN A 770 0.13 -5.88 -6.37
C GLN A 770 -0.38 -4.98 -7.51
N GLN A 771 -0.95 -3.82 -7.20
CA GLN A 771 -1.48 -2.90 -8.23
C GLN A 771 -0.36 -2.28 -9.08
N LEU A 772 0.83 -2.04 -8.51
CA LEU A 772 2.00 -1.64 -9.29
C LEU A 772 2.48 -2.79 -10.21
N ASN A 773 2.42 -4.04 -9.75
CA ASN A 773 2.73 -5.20 -10.59
C ASN A 773 1.74 -5.36 -11.76
N PHE A 774 0.44 -5.14 -11.53
CA PHE A 774 -0.55 -5.13 -12.60
C PHE A 774 -0.33 -3.99 -13.60
N LEU A 775 0.01 -2.78 -13.13
CA LEU A 775 0.30 -1.65 -14.01
C LEU A 775 1.51 -1.94 -14.92
N GLN A 776 2.57 -2.54 -14.36
CA GLN A 776 3.72 -3.00 -15.14
C GLN A 776 3.33 -4.13 -16.12
N HIS A 777 2.48 -5.06 -15.67
CA HIS A 777 1.98 -6.15 -16.52
C HIS A 777 1.17 -5.62 -17.71
N VAL A 778 0.25 -4.68 -17.50
CA VAL A 778 -0.51 -4.01 -18.56
C VAL A 778 0.44 -3.40 -19.59
N TYR A 779 1.48 -2.68 -19.16
CA TYR A 779 2.50 -2.15 -20.05
C TYR A 779 3.19 -3.25 -20.91
N THR A 780 3.46 -4.42 -20.32
CA THR A 780 4.09 -5.55 -21.03
C THR A 780 3.16 -6.24 -22.03
N LEU A 781 1.84 -6.16 -21.83
CA LEU A 781 0.82 -6.69 -22.75
C LEU A 781 0.66 -5.82 -24.01
N LEU A 782 0.81 -4.50 -23.87
CA LEU A 782 0.61 -3.55 -24.96
C LEU A 782 1.68 -3.68 -26.05
N GLU A 783 1.25 -3.59 -27.30
CA GLU A 783 2.13 -3.25 -28.42
C GLU A 783 2.45 -1.75 -28.45
N ILE A 784 3.41 -1.35 -29.29
CA ILE A 784 3.69 0.06 -29.53
C ILE A 784 2.48 0.66 -30.28
N GLY A 785 1.94 1.77 -29.77
CA GLY A 785 0.67 2.36 -30.22
C GLY A 785 -0.57 1.78 -29.53
N GLY A 786 -0.40 0.74 -28.70
CA GLY A 786 -1.49 0.17 -27.92
C GLY A 786 -1.92 1.09 -26.78
N ARG A 787 -3.23 1.13 -26.50
CA ARG A 787 -3.86 1.97 -25.48
C ARG A 787 -4.33 1.15 -24.27
N ALA A 788 -4.37 1.75 -23.09
CA ALA A 788 -4.91 1.12 -21.90
C ALA A 788 -5.70 2.08 -21.02
N ALA A 789 -6.65 1.50 -20.27
CA ALA A 789 -7.34 2.14 -19.15
C ALA A 789 -7.32 1.20 -17.95
N VAL A 790 -6.75 1.66 -16.83
CA VAL A 790 -6.52 0.82 -15.64
C VAL A 790 -7.04 1.52 -14.39
N VAL A 791 -7.91 0.84 -13.64
CA VAL A 791 -8.36 1.31 -12.33
C VAL A 791 -7.25 1.08 -11.29
N VAL A 792 -6.94 2.10 -10.50
CA VAL A 792 -5.85 2.05 -9.49
C VAL A 792 -6.23 2.81 -8.21
N PRO A 793 -5.81 2.34 -7.03
CA PRO A 793 -5.94 3.09 -5.78
C PRO A 793 -4.93 4.25 -5.72
N ASP A 794 -5.22 5.27 -4.89
CA ASP A 794 -4.33 6.44 -4.72
C ASP A 794 -2.88 6.04 -4.36
N GLY A 795 -2.68 4.91 -3.65
CA GLY A 795 -1.35 4.40 -3.31
C GLY A 795 -0.42 4.22 -4.53
N VAL A 796 -0.96 3.86 -5.70
CA VAL A 796 -0.17 3.76 -6.95
C VAL A 796 0.39 5.13 -7.37
N LEU A 797 -0.31 6.22 -7.05
CA LEU A 797 0.01 7.58 -7.47
C LEU A 797 1.13 8.23 -6.64
N PHE A 798 1.34 7.82 -5.38
CA PHE A 798 2.30 8.49 -4.49
C PHE A 798 3.30 7.56 -3.78
N THR A 799 3.13 6.24 -3.79
CA THR A 799 4.04 5.30 -3.08
C THR A 799 5.49 5.50 -3.51
N ARG A 800 6.41 5.60 -2.55
CA ARG A 800 7.85 5.82 -2.79
C ARG A 800 8.57 4.53 -3.20
N GLY A 801 9.86 4.63 -3.51
CA GLY A 801 10.68 3.47 -3.90
C GLY A 801 10.28 2.91 -5.26
N ALA A 802 9.87 1.64 -5.32
CA ALA A 802 9.44 1.01 -6.57
C ALA A 802 8.28 1.77 -7.24
N GLY A 803 7.37 2.38 -6.47
CA GLY A 803 6.28 3.19 -7.01
C GLY A 803 6.77 4.42 -7.79
N GLU A 804 7.78 5.14 -7.28
CA GLU A 804 8.39 6.25 -8.00
C GLU A 804 9.04 5.77 -9.31
N GLN A 805 9.76 4.65 -9.26
CA GLN A 805 10.42 4.08 -10.44
C GLN A 805 9.40 3.69 -11.51
N VAL A 806 8.31 3.03 -11.13
CA VAL A 806 7.22 2.66 -12.05
C VAL A 806 6.58 3.90 -12.66
N ARG A 807 6.20 4.92 -11.87
CA ARG A 807 5.60 6.16 -12.40
C ARG A 807 6.54 6.89 -13.36
N ARG A 808 7.82 6.98 -13.01
CA ARG A 808 8.83 7.63 -13.87
C ARG A 808 9.00 6.89 -15.20
N GLN A 809 9.02 5.56 -15.20
CA GLN A 809 9.11 4.77 -16.43
C GLN A 809 7.82 4.80 -17.24
N LEU A 810 6.66 4.80 -16.58
CA LEU A 810 5.36 4.95 -17.23
C LEU A 810 5.27 6.27 -17.98
N LEU A 811 5.60 7.41 -17.36
CA LEU A 811 5.60 8.73 -18.03
C LEU A 811 6.62 8.80 -19.18
N LYS A 812 7.71 8.05 -19.09
CA LYS A 812 8.75 8.02 -20.12
C LYS A 812 8.39 7.17 -21.32
N GLN A 813 7.81 5.99 -21.09
CA GLN A 813 7.57 4.96 -22.12
C GLN A 813 6.11 4.94 -22.61
N CYS A 814 5.21 5.63 -21.92
CA CYS A 814 3.82 5.81 -22.32
C CYS A 814 3.45 7.29 -22.38
N ASP A 815 2.51 7.64 -23.24
CA ASP A 815 1.77 8.89 -23.16
C ASP A 815 0.62 8.71 -22.17
N VAL A 816 0.88 9.01 -20.89
CA VAL A 816 -0.14 9.01 -19.82
C VAL A 816 -0.92 10.30 -19.91
N HIS A 817 -1.97 10.28 -20.73
CA HIS A 817 -2.66 11.49 -21.15
C HIS A 817 -3.86 11.84 -20.27
N THR A 818 -4.42 10.90 -19.49
CA THR A 818 -5.57 11.19 -18.62
C THR A 818 -5.53 10.43 -17.29
N LEU A 819 -5.85 11.12 -16.20
CA LEU A 819 -6.15 10.57 -14.88
C LEU A 819 -7.58 11.01 -14.49
N LEU A 820 -8.48 10.07 -14.25
CA LEU A 820 -9.81 10.33 -13.68
C LEU A 820 -9.79 9.97 -12.20
N ARG A 821 -10.10 10.92 -11.30
CA ARG A 821 -10.28 10.64 -9.87
C ARG A 821 -11.74 10.31 -9.61
N LEU A 822 -12.01 9.15 -9.02
CA LEU A 822 -13.39 8.71 -8.72
C LEU A 822 -13.88 9.22 -7.35
N PRO A 823 -15.20 9.35 -7.15
CA PRO A 823 -15.81 9.63 -5.84
C PRO A 823 -15.38 8.61 -4.76
N VAL A 824 -15.38 9.06 -3.50
CA VAL A 824 -15.09 8.16 -2.36
C VAL A 824 -16.26 7.19 -2.17
N GLY A 825 -15.95 5.90 -1.99
CA GLY A 825 -16.98 4.87 -1.77
C GLY A 825 -17.67 4.36 -3.04
N PHE A 826 -17.19 4.74 -4.23
CA PHE A 826 -17.80 4.41 -5.53
C PHE A 826 -18.09 2.92 -5.76
N PHE A 827 -17.32 1.99 -5.18
CA PHE A 827 -17.55 0.55 -5.33
C PHE A 827 -18.17 -0.14 -4.11
N GLY A 828 -18.44 0.59 -3.01
CA GLY A 828 -18.98 0.00 -1.78
C GLY A 828 -18.11 -1.08 -1.10
N VAL A 829 -16.89 -1.34 -1.59
CA VAL A 829 -16.01 -2.44 -1.13
C VAL A 829 -15.39 -2.17 0.24
N SER A 830 -15.22 -0.89 0.61
CA SER A 830 -14.97 -0.39 1.96
C SER A 830 -15.22 1.13 1.99
N PRO A 831 -15.80 1.71 3.06
CA PRO A 831 -15.79 3.16 3.25
C PRO A 831 -14.34 3.66 3.23
N GLY A 832 -14.03 4.67 2.43
CA GLY A 832 -12.72 5.35 2.44
C GLY A 832 -11.71 4.95 1.37
N VAL A 833 -11.92 3.88 0.58
CA VAL A 833 -11.00 3.57 -0.54
C VAL A 833 -11.17 4.58 -1.67
N LYS A 834 -10.08 5.27 -2.00
CA LYS A 834 -9.99 6.25 -3.08
C LYS A 834 -9.40 5.62 -4.34
N LEU A 835 -10.16 5.68 -5.43
CA LEU A 835 -9.82 5.04 -6.70
C LEU A 835 -9.70 6.05 -7.84
N ASN A 836 -8.96 5.67 -8.86
CA ASN A 836 -8.68 6.47 -10.04
C ASN A 836 -8.66 5.58 -11.28
N VAL A 837 -8.77 6.18 -12.46
CA VAL A 837 -8.53 5.51 -13.74
C VAL A 837 -7.39 6.20 -14.47
N LEU A 838 -6.34 5.46 -14.79
CA LEU A 838 -5.23 5.92 -15.63
C LEU A 838 -5.49 5.51 -17.08
N PHE A 839 -5.44 6.48 -17.99
CA PHE A 839 -5.47 6.24 -19.44
C PHE A 839 -4.11 6.57 -20.05
N PHE A 840 -3.56 5.63 -20.82
CA PHE A 840 -2.25 5.81 -21.44
C PHE A 840 -2.07 5.01 -22.74
N GLU A 841 -1.19 5.51 -23.60
CA GLU A 841 -0.77 4.83 -24.84
C GLU A 841 0.71 4.47 -24.77
N LYS A 842 1.09 3.26 -25.17
CA LYS A 842 2.49 2.83 -25.20
C LYS A 842 3.21 3.44 -26.39
N ALA A 843 4.27 4.19 -26.12
CA ALA A 843 5.03 4.88 -27.14
C ALA A 843 6.30 4.12 -27.55
N ALA A 844 6.77 4.37 -28.78
CA ALA A 844 8.11 3.99 -29.18
C ALA A 844 9.16 4.78 -28.38
N ALA A 845 10.29 4.13 -28.07
CA ALA A 845 11.39 4.78 -27.38
C ALA A 845 11.90 5.97 -28.19
N ARG A 846 11.93 7.16 -27.56
CA ARG A 846 12.42 8.38 -28.21
C ARG A 846 13.96 8.42 -28.16
N PRO A 847 14.66 8.69 -29.27
CA PRO A 847 16.13 8.68 -29.31
C PRO A 847 16.81 9.64 -28.32
N ASN A 848 16.15 10.75 -28.02
CA ASN A 848 16.65 11.79 -27.12
C ASN A 848 16.36 11.51 -25.62
N GLY A 849 15.71 10.40 -25.30
CA GLY A 849 15.33 10.04 -23.92
C GLY A 849 14.24 10.94 -23.30
N SER A 850 13.61 11.81 -24.08
CA SER A 850 12.50 12.66 -23.60
C SER A 850 11.26 11.82 -23.24
N PRO A 851 10.46 12.25 -22.24
CA PRO A 851 9.29 11.49 -21.82
C PRO A 851 8.25 11.42 -22.94
N ALA A 852 7.64 10.24 -23.12
CA ALA A 852 6.55 10.05 -24.07
C ALA A 852 5.33 10.92 -23.72
N THR A 853 5.00 10.98 -22.42
CA THR A 853 3.95 11.86 -21.90
C THR A 853 4.31 13.32 -22.17
N ARG A 854 3.35 14.09 -22.72
CA ARG A 854 3.48 15.55 -22.86
C ARG A 854 2.70 16.27 -21.77
N HIS A 855 1.42 15.94 -21.65
CA HIS A 855 0.52 16.48 -20.64
C HIS A 855 -0.32 15.35 -20.04
N LEU A 856 -0.44 15.34 -18.71
CA LEU A 856 -1.42 14.52 -18.00
C LEU A 856 -2.65 15.38 -17.69
N TRP A 857 -3.79 15.04 -18.27
CA TRP A 857 -5.05 15.70 -17.95
C TRP A 857 -5.72 15.03 -16.75
N VAL A 858 -5.96 15.79 -15.69
CA VAL A 858 -6.56 15.30 -14.45
C VAL A 858 -8.01 15.76 -14.39
N TYR A 859 -8.94 14.80 -14.40
CA TYR A 859 -10.37 15.07 -14.19
C TYR A 859 -10.74 14.73 -12.74
N ASP A 860 -11.22 15.71 -11.99
CA ASP A 860 -11.57 15.55 -10.59
C ASP A 860 -13.08 15.35 -10.42
N LEU A 861 -13.50 14.09 -10.30
CA LEU A 861 -14.89 13.73 -9.98
C LEU A 861 -15.09 13.52 -8.47
N ARG A 862 -14.09 13.86 -7.64
CA ARG A 862 -14.04 13.54 -6.21
C ARG A 862 -14.27 14.77 -5.33
N THR A 863 -13.58 15.86 -5.62
CA THR A 863 -13.59 17.07 -4.79
C THR A 863 -14.94 17.81 -4.88
N GLY A 864 -15.53 18.18 -3.75
CA GLY A 864 -16.78 18.96 -3.71
C GLY A 864 -18.08 18.21 -3.99
N ARG A 865 -18.05 16.86 -4.13
CA ARG A 865 -19.24 16.02 -4.29
C ARG A 865 -19.50 15.19 -3.03
N GLY A 866 -20.72 15.26 -2.48
CA GLY A 866 -21.11 14.56 -1.25
C GLY A 866 -21.17 13.04 -1.44
N THR A 867 -20.92 12.27 -0.37
CA THR A 867 -20.90 10.79 -0.39
C THR A 867 -22.27 10.13 -0.56
N ALA A 868 -23.38 10.89 -0.47
CA ALA A 868 -24.73 10.34 -0.33
C ALA A 868 -25.67 10.59 -1.52
N ASP A 869 -25.43 11.59 -2.38
CA ASP A 869 -26.42 12.03 -3.38
C ASP A 869 -26.18 11.54 -4.82
N ASP A 870 -25.02 10.93 -5.11
CA ASP A 870 -24.69 10.40 -6.45
C ASP A 870 -24.38 8.91 -6.37
N ALA A 871 -25.42 8.06 -6.41
CA ALA A 871 -25.21 6.64 -6.63
C ALA A 871 -24.37 6.42 -7.92
N PRO A 872 -23.43 5.46 -7.95
CA PRO A 872 -22.58 5.21 -9.13
C PRO A 872 -23.36 4.99 -10.43
N ASP A 873 -24.57 4.44 -10.31
CA ASP A 873 -25.49 4.13 -11.41
C ASP A 873 -26.55 5.25 -11.63
N SER A 874 -26.40 6.41 -10.98
CA SER A 874 -27.26 7.58 -11.22
C SER A 874 -26.85 8.30 -12.50
N PRO A 875 -27.81 8.84 -13.29
CA PRO A 875 -27.55 9.81 -14.36
C PRO A 875 -26.77 11.06 -13.89
N SER A 876 -26.67 11.31 -12.58
CA SER A 876 -25.91 12.40 -11.96
C SER A 876 -24.46 12.04 -11.58
N SER A 877 -24.00 10.80 -11.82
CA SER A 877 -22.65 10.32 -11.46
C SER A 877 -21.50 11.17 -12.01
N GLY A 878 -21.75 12.00 -13.03
CA GLY A 878 -20.79 12.91 -13.67
C GLY A 878 -19.80 12.23 -14.62
N LEU A 879 -19.91 10.92 -14.83
CA LEU A 879 -19.12 10.18 -15.80
C LEU A 879 -19.41 10.59 -17.25
N ASP A 880 -20.65 10.93 -17.59
CA ASP A 880 -21.00 11.44 -18.92
C ASP A 880 -20.33 12.78 -19.22
N ALA A 881 -20.25 13.67 -18.22
CA ALA A 881 -19.55 14.94 -18.31
C ALA A 881 -18.04 14.71 -18.51
N PHE A 882 -17.46 13.73 -17.81
CA PHE A 882 -16.08 13.30 -18.04
C PHE A 882 -15.87 12.78 -19.46
N VAL A 883 -16.72 11.89 -19.97
CA VAL A 883 -16.60 11.35 -21.34
C VAL A 883 -16.68 12.49 -22.36
N ALA A 884 -17.59 13.45 -22.18
CA ALA A 884 -17.67 14.63 -23.04
C ALA A 884 -16.37 15.46 -23.00
N ALA A 885 -15.83 15.72 -21.80
CA ALA A 885 -14.58 16.46 -21.61
C ALA A 885 -13.34 15.71 -22.14
N TYR A 886 -13.34 14.37 -22.05
CA TYR A 886 -12.28 13.50 -22.56
C TYR A 886 -12.13 13.60 -24.08
N ARG A 887 -13.23 13.90 -24.79
CA ARG A 887 -13.36 14.01 -26.26
C ARG A 887 -12.87 12.75 -27.01
N PRO A 888 -13.59 11.61 -26.90
CA PRO A 888 -13.13 10.34 -27.45
C PRO A 888 -12.82 10.40 -28.95
N GLY A 889 -11.63 9.94 -29.34
CA GLY A 889 -11.12 9.95 -30.73
C GLY A 889 -10.60 11.30 -31.23
N HIS A 890 -10.46 12.29 -30.35
CA HIS A 890 -9.70 13.51 -30.63
C HIS A 890 -8.39 13.48 -29.84
N ALA A 891 -7.36 14.14 -30.36
CA ALA A 891 -6.09 14.25 -29.67
C ALA A 891 -6.25 15.04 -28.34
N SER A 892 -5.45 14.68 -27.33
CA SER A 892 -5.58 15.24 -25.98
C SER A 892 -5.27 16.74 -25.91
N ASP A 893 -4.57 17.28 -26.90
CA ASP A 893 -4.31 18.72 -27.08
C ASP A 893 -5.55 19.52 -27.52
N THR A 894 -6.59 18.86 -28.02
CA THR A 894 -7.88 19.49 -28.36
C THR A 894 -8.78 19.71 -27.14
N ARG A 895 -8.41 19.18 -25.97
CA ARG A 895 -9.18 19.35 -24.73
C ARG A 895 -9.06 20.78 -24.21
N VAL A 896 -10.11 21.23 -23.55
CA VAL A 896 -10.18 22.58 -22.97
C VAL A 896 -10.15 22.45 -21.46
N ALA A 897 -9.27 23.22 -20.81
CA ALA A 897 -9.19 23.24 -19.36
C ALA A 897 -10.49 23.78 -18.75
N SER A 898 -10.95 23.13 -17.69
CA SER A 898 -12.12 23.52 -16.87
C SER A 898 -11.76 23.38 -15.39
N PRO A 899 -12.60 23.87 -14.46
CA PRO A 899 -12.39 23.68 -13.03
C PRO A 899 -12.22 22.21 -12.62
N ASP A 900 -12.91 21.31 -13.32
CA ASP A 900 -12.89 19.87 -13.05
C ASP A 900 -11.95 19.10 -13.97
N PHE A 901 -11.27 19.75 -14.94
CA PHE A 901 -10.36 19.08 -15.88
C PHE A 901 -9.14 19.92 -16.29
N LYS A 902 -7.94 19.53 -15.86
CA LYS A 902 -6.74 20.36 -16.00
C LYS A 902 -5.50 19.59 -16.51
N PRO A 903 -4.68 20.18 -17.40
CA PRO A 903 -3.44 19.58 -17.86
C PRO A 903 -2.24 19.89 -16.94
N TYR A 904 -1.37 18.90 -16.75
CA TYR A 904 -0.08 19.01 -16.07
C TYR A 904 1.05 18.62 -17.03
N SER A 905 2.07 19.46 -17.20
CA SER A 905 3.19 19.18 -18.11
C SER A 905 4.11 18.08 -17.57
N ALA A 906 4.73 17.32 -18.48
CA ALA A 906 5.65 16.24 -18.10
C ALA A 906 6.81 16.71 -17.20
N ASP A 907 7.35 17.91 -17.45
CA ASP A 907 8.42 18.48 -16.62
C ASP A 907 7.94 18.77 -15.19
N THR A 908 6.72 19.30 -15.04
CA THR A 908 6.09 19.49 -13.73
C THR A 908 5.92 18.16 -13.03
N LEU A 909 5.43 17.12 -13.72
CA LEU A 909 5.22 15.80 -13.12
C LEU A 909 6.54 15.14 -12.69
N LEU A 910 7.57 15.19 -13.53
CA LEU A 910 8.88 14.58 -13.27
C LEU A 910 9.70 15.32 -12.21
N GLY A 911 9.46 16.62 -12.05
CA GLY A 911 10.09 17.47 -11.03
C GLY A 911 9.47 17.34 -9.63
N ARG A 912 8.30 16.72 -9.50
CA ARG A 912 7.65 16.49 -8.19
C ARG A 912 8.43 15.44 -7.38
N PRO A 913 8.59 15.63 -6.06
CA PRO A 913 9.18 14.62 -5.19
C PRO A 913 8.45 13.27 -5.33
N GLY A 914 9.20 12.21 -5.59
CA GLY A 914 8.63 10.88 -5.80
C GLY A 914 7.84 10.70 -7.09
N VAL A 915 7.83 11.68 -8.01
CA VAL A 915 6.94 11.69 -9.20
C VAL A 915 5.49 11.47 -8.77
N ASN A 916 5.04 12.22 -7.76
CA ASN A 916 3.70 12.06 -7.19
C ASN A 916 2.61 12.54 -8.18
N LEU A 917 1.73 11.62 -8.56
CA LEU A 917 0.61 11.83 -9.49
C LEU A 917 -0.75 11.99 -8.80
N ASP A 918 -0.81 12.06 -7.47
CA ASP A 918 -2.02 12.48 -6.76
C ASP A 918 -2.17 14.00 -6.93
N LEU A 919 -3.03 14.36 -7.88
CA LEU A 919 -3.24 15.71 -8.41
C LEU A 919 -4.74 16.00 -8.38
N GLY A 920 -5.14 17.26 -8.14
CA GLY A 920 -6.52 17.74 -8.32
C GLY A 920 -6.70 18.50 -9.63
N ALA A 921 -7.94 18.82 -10.02
CA ALA A 921 -8.22 19.57 -11.25
C ALA A 921 -8.36 21.10 -11.07
N ASP A 922 -8.61 21.60 -9.86
CA ASP A 922 -8.91 23.02 -9.65
C ASP A 922 -7.74 23.94 -10.07
N LEU A 923 -8.07 25.01 -10.80
CA LEU A 923 -7.18 26.06 -11.32
C LEU A 923 -7.05 27.25 -10.37
N ARG A 924 -7.71 27.25 -9.23
CA ARG A 924 -7.25 28.07 -8.11
C ARG A 924 -5.81 27.63 -7.82
N GLU A 925 -4.84 28.53 -7.97
CA GLU A 925 -3.50 28.36 -7.37
C GLU A 925 -3.73 27.67 -6.03
N GLU A 926 -3.20 26.45 -5.79
CA GLU A 926 -3.44 25.63 -4.58
C GLU A 926 -4.00 26.52 -3.47
N GLU A 927 -5.35 26.66 -3.44
CA GLU A 927 -5.95 27.50 -2.42
C GLU A 927 -5.61 26.71 -1.15
N PRO A 928 -4.96 27.34 -0.17
CA PRO A 928 -4.59 26.66 1.06
C PRO A 928 -5.88 26.16 1.71
N GLY A 929 -6.21 24.89 1.47
CA GLY A 929 -7.58 24.41 1.67
C GLY A 929 -7.81 22.94 1.37
N ASP A 930 -7.11 22.32 0.40
CA ASP A 930 -7.30 20.89 0.09
C ASP A 930 -6.52 19.94 1.03
N THR A 931 -6.30 20.39 2.27
CA THR A 931 -6.20 19.45 3.38
C THR A 931 -7.56 18.80 3.54
N PRO A 932 -7.66 17.45 3.54
CA PRO A 932 -8.90 16.81 3.94
C PRO A 932 -9.35 17.44 5.25
N GLU A 933 -10.65 17.76 5.33
CA GLU A 933 -11.23 18.37 6.53
C GLU A 933 -10.70 17.63 7.78
N PRO A 934 -10.19 18.33 8.80
CA PRO A 934 -9.58 17.71 9.97
C PRO A 934 -10.38 16.55 10.57
N HIS A 935 -11.71 16.66 10.56
CA HIS A 935 -12.59 15.59 11.04
C HIS A 935 -12.52 14.31 10.18
N LEU A 936 -12.30 14.41 8.86
CA LEU A 936 -12.11 13.27 7.96
C LEU A 936 -10.75 12.60 8.17
N ILE A 937 -9.69 13.38 8.40
CA ILE A 937 -8.36 12.84 8.73
C ILE A 937 -8.42 12.13 10.08
N ALA A 938 -9.09 12.73 11.07
CA ALA A 938 -9.31 12.12 12.38
C ALA A 938 -10.12 10.80 12.27
N GLN A 939 -11.15 10.75 11.42
CA GLN A 939 -11.90 9.52 11.18
C GLN A 939 -11.03 8.44 10.53
N GLN A 940 -10.20 8.79 9.54
CA GLN A 940 -9.27 7.84 8.91
C GLN A 940 -8.24 7.31 9.90
N ILE A 941 -7.71 8.17 10.79
CA ILE A 941 -6.84 7.75 11.89
C ILE A 941 -7.57 6.75 12.78
N SER A 942 -8.82 7.03 13.17
CA SER A 942 -9.64 6.12 14.00
C SER A 942 -9.86 4.76 13.33
N GLU A 943 -10.24 4.74 12.05
CA GLU A 943 -10.46 3.49 11.29
C GLU A 943 -9.18 2.64 11.21
N ARG A 944 -8.03 3.27 10.95
CA ARG A 944 -6.72 2.58 10.91
C ARG A 944 -6.34 1.99 12.26
N LEU A 945 -6.58 2.73 13.35
CA LEU A 945 -6.31 2.27 14.71
C LEU A 945 -7.26 1.13 15.12
N GLU A 946 -8.54 1.19 14.73
CA GLU A 946 -9.49 0.09 14.94
C GLU A 946 -9.08 -1.17 14.18
N ASP A 947 -8.65 -1.04 12.92
CA ASP A 947 -8.14 -2.17 12.13
C ASP A 947 -6.86 -2.76 12.75
N ALA A 948 -5.94 -1.90 13.20
CA ALA A 948 -4.74 -2.32 13.91
C ALA A 948 -5.10 -3.08 15.19
N TRP A 949 -6.07 -2.57 15.96
CA TRP A 949 -6.56 -3.18 17.18
C TRP A 949 -7.22 -4.53 16.93
N ARG A 950 -8.11 -4.65 15.93
CA ARG A 950 -8.77 -5.93 15.59
C ARG A 950 -7.74 -7.01 15.21
N ARG A 951 -6.76 -6.65 14.38
CA ARG A 951 -5.66 -7.57 13.99
C ARG A 951 -4.82 -7.97 15.20
N PHE A 952 -4.49 -7.02 16.07
CA PHE A 952 -3.76 -7.30 17.30
C PHE A 952 -4.56 -8.21 18.24
N ALA A 953 -5.88 -8.00 18.39
CA ALA A 953 -6.74 -8.85 19.19
C ALA A 953 -6.75 -10.30 18.70
N THR A 954 -6.84 -10.53 17.38
CA THR A 954 -6.73 -11.87 16.80
C THR A 954 -5.37 -12.51 17.07
N LEU A 955 -4.27 -11.75 17.01
CA LEU A 955 -2.93 -12.26 17.36
C LEU A 955 -2.80 -12.57 18.84
N ALA A 956 -3.43 -11.76 19.71
CA ALA A 956 -3.44 -11.99 21.15
C ALA A 956 -4.23 -13.25 21.51
N GLU A 957 -5.36 -13.52 20.84
CA GLU A 957 -6.12 -14.77 21.00
C GLU A 957 -5.30 -16.00 20.63
N GLN A 958 -4.46 -15.92 19.59
CA GLN A 958 -3.56 -17.01 19.20
C GLN A 958 -2.45 -17.29 20.23
N LEU A 959 -2.10 -16.28 21.05
CA LEU A 959 -1.14 -16.43 22.16
C LEU A 959 -1.78 -16.94 23.44
N MET A 960 -3.12 -17.00 23.52
CA MET A 960 -3.79 -17.56 24.69
C MET A 960 -3.60 -19.08 24.72
N PRO A 961 -3.16 -19.66 25.85
CA PRO A 961 -3.10 -21.11 25.97
C PRO A 961 -4.50 -21.70 25.75
N GLN A 962 -4.59 -22.80 24.99
CA GLN A 962 -5.87 -23.51 24.85
C GLN A 962 -6.37 -23.86 26.25
N ARG A 963 -7.53 -23.31 26.64
CA ARG A 963 -8.21 -23.74 27.85
C ARG A 963 -8.57 -25.21 27.67
N ASP A 964 -7.89 -26.08 28.42
CA ASP A 964 -8.26 -27.49 28.52
C ASP A 964 -9.73 -27.58 28.94
N ALA A 965 -10.58 -28.08 28.05
CA ALA A 965 -12.01 -28.30 28.31
C ALA A 965 -12.28 -29.43 29.33
N ARG A 966 -11.30 -29.79 30.17
CA ARG A 966 -11.35 -30.92 31.11
C ARG A 966 -11.26 -30.56 32.59
N THR A 967 -11.11 -29.29 32.96
CA THR A 967 -11.11 -28.87 34.37
C THR A 967 -12.28 -27.95 34.70
N PHE A 968 -13.50 -28.45 34.54
CA PHE A 968 -14.69 -27.96 35.26
C PHE A 968 -15.55 -29.16 35.69
N ARG A 969 -15.00 -29.98 36.59
CA ARG A 969 -15.75 -30.85 37.51
C ARG A 969 -14.93 -31.05 38.79
N SER A 970 -14.97 -30.06 39.68
CA SER A 970 -14.91 -30.23 41.14
C SER A 970 -14.73 -28.85 41.79
N GLY A 971 -15.71 -28.42 42.57
CA GLY A 971 -15.71 -27.14 43.30
C GLY A 971 -17.09 -26.53 43.28
#